data_AF-A0A8T7KHB1-F1
#
_entry.id   AF-A0A8T7KHB1-F1
#
_cell.length_a   1.000
_cell.length_b   1.000
_cell.length_c   1.000
_cell.angle_alpha   90.00
_cell.angle_beta   90.00
_cell.angle_gamma   90.00
#
_symmetry.space_group_name_H-M   'P 1'
#
loop_
_entity.id
_entity.type
_entity.pdbx_description
1 polymer ?
#
loop_
_entity_poly.entity_id
_entity_poly.type
_entity_poly.pdbx_seq_one_letter_code
_entity_poly.pdbx_strand_id
1 'polypeptide(L)'
;MPTHRPLLVIEDGGLAALTPEPTRLQPAEPASDPGILQLVREALRDRISAELLDPVAPAATRNPEVLRVLRAEIGAQLERGYGPLRDLPTDERSLLRLFQDALGWGAAQPYLDDERVQEVKIIGDLIMVQEEGGEFTVAPERFPNAQEALDRALLLAARLNVPLDRSRPQDTLPLAHGTRMHVTIPPCTPEGTALICIRRGRRHAWSLDDVLRRDACPPEVGELLRLLVRARCSFLIAGETGSGKTALLEAIVNSWPGEPHVITIEDNTLEINVRHRAWTRELVQTAVERGAFGRAAREVLRQTPSLVAPGETRAEEAGAILAVAVSGHALVTTIHARSAARAVQRFADCAAMPGAYIYAGRRDNALEDLCDNVHVVIHLEKTGGRRYISEVVLLDGTETSSERMRPRVLRLAWAEPGPDASLHWRTAARVQGDTLVWDGPTRTPEALQRRLGLLHLQAQAPTTTTGRIAIETTVARADTATRAGAGAQALAMLERAWRNRRDERLVAAARRAIAIDRDLALRLADQARQAEAELRQALDARHWPEARAAYERIAGDLPTFAAYAPPGGWAALDALIATGEASDRQAIELIRQARAALAQDRPRDAADILAPLDQAHLSAPVALVMLRTRREALATLHTAGEIGLSALAPVDAAIEAVEQQRTTP
;
A
#
# COMPACT_ATOMS: atom_id res chain seq x y z
N MET A 1 1.76 42.58 3.62
CA MET A 1 0.55 41.75 3.54
C MET A 1 0.64 40.86 2.31
N PRO A 2 0.83 39.54 2.45
CA PRO A 2 0.61 38.62 1.35
C PRO A 2 -0.83 38.10 1.40
N THR A 3 -1.48 38.21 0.25
CA THR A 3 -2.84 37.77 -0.05
C THR A 3 -2.94 36.26 0.00
N HIS A 4 -3.56 35.71 1.05
CA HIS A 4 -4.06 34.34 1.03
C HIS A 4 -5.23 34.29 0.04
N ARG A 5 -5.05 33.58 -1.09
CA ARG A 5 -6.18 33.08 -1.88
C ARG A 5 -6.90 32.03 -1.01
N PRO A 6 -8.17 32.22 -0.63
CA PRO A 6 -8.93 31.14 -0.04
C PRO A 6 -9.03 30.01 -1.08
N LEU A 7 -8.89 28.78 -0.60
CA LEU A 7 -9.17 27.59 -1.39
C LEU A 7 -10.57 27.75 -1.99
N LEU A 8 -10.65 27.57 -3.31
CA LEU A 8 -11.89 27.38 -4.05
C LEU A 8 -12.70 26.32 -3.31
N VAL A 9 -13.69 26.79 -2.55
CA VAL A 9 -14.97 26.12 -2.38
C VAL A 9 -15.36 25.71 -3.80
N ILE A 10 -15.50 24.40 -4.05
CA ILE A 10 -16.37 23.99 -5.15
C ILE A 10 -17.72 24.57 -4.77
N GLU A 11 -18.05 25.71 -5.37
CA GLU A 11 -19.36 26.34 -5.26
C GLU A 11 -20.38 25.35 -5.78
N ASP A 12 -20.90 24.54 -4.87
CA ASP A 12 -22.23 23.94 -4.94
C ASP A 12 -22.70 23.70 -3.49
N GLY A 13 -23.23 24.78 -2.92
CA GLY A 13 -24.12 24.87 -1.76
C GLY A 13 -23.76 24.10 -0.49
N GLY A 14 -23.09 24.73 0.48
CA GLY A 14 -22.93 24.21 1.86
C GLY A 14 -24.26 24.09 2.63
N LEU A 15 -24.24 23.70 3.92
CA LEU A 15 -25.40 23.61 4.84
C LEU A 15 -26.43 24.77 4.73
N ALA A 16 -25.99 25.97 4.34
CA ALA A 16 -26.86 27.12 4.07
C ALA A 16 -27.83 26.95 2.88
N ALA A 17 -27.54 26.04 1.94
CA ALA A 17 -28.44 25.68 0.84
C ALA A 17 -29.52 24.66 1.27
N LEU A 18 -29.38 24.04 2.44
CA LEU A 18 -30.39 23.14 3.04
C LEU A 18 -31.37 23.89 3.95
N THR A 19 -31.34 25.22 3.96
CA THR A 19 -32.33 26.05 4.66
C THR A 19 -33.39 26.52 3.65
N PRO A 20 -34.48 25.78 3.41
CA PRO A 20 -35.65 26.39 2.81
C PRO A 20 -36.23 27.40 3.82
N GLU A 21 -36.76 28.51 3.30
CA GLU A 21 -37.65 29.36 4.10
C GLU A 21 -38.71 28.49 4.81
N PRO A 22 -39.14 28.85 6.04
CA PRO A 22 -40.05 28.05 6.83
C PRO A 22 -41.36 27.84 6.07
N THR A 23 -41.47 26.70 5.39
CA THR A 23 -42.65 26.33 4.63
C THR A 23 -43.66 25.85 5.66
N ARG A 24 -44.77 26.58 5.77
CA ARG A 24 -45.93 26.20 6.58
C ARG A 24 -46.26 24.73 6.32
N LEU A 25 -46.39 23.95 7.40
CA LEU A 25 -46.91 22.58 7.40
C LEU A 25 -48.11 22.47 6.45
N GLN A 26 -47.91 21.83 5.30
CA GLN A 26 -49.00 21.41 4.43
C GLN A 26 -49.65 20.14 5.03
N PRO A 27 -50.97 19.95 4.83
CA PRO A 27 -51.67 18.78 5.33
C PRO A 27 -51.11 17.49 4.73
N ALA A 28 -51.20 16.38 5.48
CA ALA A 28 -50.64 15.08 5.11
C ALA A 28 -51.03 14.63 3.69
N GLU A 29 -50.02 14.52 2.82
CA GLU A 29 -50.15 13.97 1.47
C GLU A 29 -50.54 12.47 1.52
N PRO A 30 -51.18 11.92 0.47
CA PRO A 30 -51.53 10.50 0.34
C PRO A 30 -50.33 9.54 0.50
N ALA A 31 -49.09 10.05 0.46
CA ALA A 31 -47.86 9.33 0.77
C ALA A 31 -47.76 8.82 2.23
N SER A 32 -48.65 9.26 3.12
CA SER A 32 -48.65 8.88 4.56
C SER A 32 -49.50 7.65 4.89
N ASP A 33 -50.25 7.12 3.92
CA ASP A 33 -51.19 6.01 4.14
C ASP A 33 -50.43 4.69 4.42
N PRO A 34 -50.65 4.01 5.57
CA PRO A 34 -49.97 2.76 5.91
C PRO A 34 -50.14 1.64 4.85
N GLY A 35 -51.30 1.58 4.20
CA GLY A 35 -51.58 0.60 3.14
C GLY A 35 -50.77 0.88 1.88
N ILE A 36 -50.64 2.15 1.50
CA ILE A 36 -49.77 2.58 0.38
C ILE A 36 -48.31 2.27 0.69
N LEU A 37 -47.84 2.62 1.89
CA LEU A 37 -46.45 2.36 2.30
C LEU A 37 -46.12 0.86 2.34
N GLN A 38 -47.07 0.01 2.71
CA GLN A 38 -46.89 -1.44 2.67
C GLN A 38 -46.74 -1.96 1.24
N LEU A 39 -47.56 -1.48 0.30
CA LEU A 39 -47.49 -1.87 -1.11
C LEU A 39 -46.20 -1.37 -1.78
N VAL A 40 -45.78 -0.13 -1.47
CA VAL A 40 -44.48 0.41 -1.88
C VAL A 40 -43.34 -0.48 -1.37
N ARG A 41 -43.40 -0.91 -0.10
CA ARG A 41 -42.40 -1.77 0.51
C ARG A 41 -42.31 -3.14 -0.16
N GLU A 42 -43.44 -3.76 -0.48
CA GLU A 42 -43.51 -5.03 -1.22
C GLU A 42 -42.95 -4.86 -2.63
N ALA A 43 -43.42 -3.85 -3.36
CA ALA A 43 -42.99 -3.53 -4.71
C ALA A 43 -41.46 -3.37 -4.83
N LEU A 44 -40.84 -2.70 -3.86
CA LEU A 44 -39.39 -2.48 -3.83
C LEU A 44 -38.63 -3.75 -3.46
N ARG A 45 -39.08 -4.50 -2.44
CA ARG A 45 -38.41 -5.74 -1.99
C ARG A 45 -38.39 -6.84 -3.04
N ASP A 46 -39.45 -6.94 -3.84
CA ASP A 46 -39.56 -7.98 -4.86
C ASP A 46 -38.61 -7.73 -6.05
N ARG A 47 -38.16 -6.49 -6.25
CA ARG A 47 -37.45 -6.04 -7.46
C ARG A 47 -36.07 -5.44 -7.22
N ILE A 48 -35.72 -5.14 -5.98
CA ILE A 48 -34.43 -4.55 -5.58
C ILE A 48 -33.81 -5.43 -4.49
N SER A 49 -32.49 -5.66 -4.58
CA SER A 49 -31.77 -6.43 -3.57
C SER A 49 -31.85 -5.78 -2.18
N ALA A 50 -31.83 -6.60 -1.13
CA ALA A 50 -31.83 -6.12 0.25
C ALA A 50 -30.66 -5.17 0.54
N GLU A 51 -29.50 -5.39 -0.11
CA GLU A 51 -28.31 -4.56 0.01
C GLU A 51 -28.53 -3.12 -0.49
N LEU A 52 -29.19 -2.96 -1.65
CA LEU A 52 -29.48 -1.63 -2.19
C LEU A 52 -30.64 -0.95 -1.44
N LEU A 53 -31.56 -1.73 -0.86
CA LEU A 53 -32.65 -1.22 -0.03
C LEU A 53 -32.23 -0.84 1.39
N ASP A 54 -30.99 -1.12 1.79
CA ASP A 54 -30.45 -0.63 3.06
C ASP A 54 -30.53 0.91 3.07
N PRO A 55 -31.18 1.54 4.07
CA PRO A 55 -31.28 2.98 4.15
C PRO A 55 -29.94 3.73 4.17
N VAL A 56 -28.83 3.06 4.50
CA VAL A 56 -27.48 3.66 4.46
C VAL A 56 -26.70 3.33 3.18
N ALA A 57 -27.31 2.62 2.23
CA ALA A 57 -26.74 2.39 0.91
C ALA A 57 -26.51 3.71 0.15
N PRO A 58 -25.53 3.78 -0.77
CA PRO A 58 -25.28 5.00 -1.54
C PRO A 58 -26.52 5.46 -2.32
N ALA A 59 -26.98 6.68 -2.03
CA ALA A 59 -28.14 7.27 -2.69
C ALA A 59 -27.94 7.34 -4.22
N ALA A 60 -26.71 7.61 -4.67
CA ALA A 60 -26.35 7.64 -6.08
C ALA A 60 -26.61 6.31 -6.82
N THR A 61 -26.52 5.16 -6.14
CA THR A 61 -26.83 3.84 -6.72
C THR A 61 -28.25 3.39 -6.41
N ARG A 62 -28.77 3.72 -5.22
CA ARG A 62 -30.10 3.28 -4.77
C ARG A 62 -31.23 4.06 -5.43
N ASN A 63 -31.16 5.39 -5.46
CA ASN A 63 -32.26 6.24 -5.90
C ASN A 63 -32.70 5.96 -7.34
N PRO A 64 -31.79 5.78 -8.33
CA PRO A 64 -32.19 5.41 -9.68
C PRO A 64 -33.03 4.13 -9.75
N GLU A 65 -32.67 3.11 -8.97
CA GLU A 65 -33.40 1.83 -8.93
C GLU A 65 -34.76 1.96 -8.24
N VAL A 66 -34.83 2.70 -7.13
CA VAL A 66 -36.09 3.02 -6.45
C VAL A 66 -37.04 3.73 -7.40
N LEU A 67 -36.55 4.78 -8.08
CA LEU A 67 -37.34 5.55 -9.05
C LEU A 67 -37.81 4.68 -10.21
N ARG A 68 -36.92 3.84 -10.76
CA ARG A 68 -37.25 2.91 -11.85
C ARG A 68 -38.38 1.96 -11.44
N VAL A 69 -38.27 1.34 -10.28
CA VAL A 69 -39.25 0.35 -9.79
C VAL A 69 -40.59 1.00 -9.50
N LEU A 70 -40.62 2.13 -8.78
CA LEU A 70 -41.89 2.80 -8.45
C LEU A 70 -42.58 3.35 -9.69
N ARG A 71 -41.84 3.95 -10.64
CA ARG A 71 -42.41 4.42 -11.91
C ARG A 71 -43.01 3.27 -12.72
N ALA A 72 -42.31 2.12 -12.78
CA ALA A 72 -42.82 0.95 -13.48
C ALA A 72 -44.09 0.38 -12.82
N GLU A 73 -44.13 0.36 -11.48
CA GLU A 73 -45.31 -0.13 -10.75
C GLU A 73 -46.53 0.78 -10.94
N ILE A 74 -46.34 2.08 -10.73
CA ILE A 74 -47.41 3.09 -10.90
C ILE A 74 -47.89 3.09 -12.35
N GLY A 75 -46.97 3.06 -13.32
CA GLY A 75 -47.29 2.98 -14.74
C GLY A 75 -48.11 1.74 -15.10
N ALA A 76 -47.74 0.57 -14.57
CA ALA A 76 -48.49 -0.66 -14.79
C ALA A 76 -49.91 -0.61 -14.21
N GLN A 77 -50.11 0.01 -13.04
CA GLN A 77 -51.45 0.19 -12.46
C GLN A 77 -52.28 1.25 -13.22
N LEU A 78 -51.62 2.27 -13.74
CA LEU A 78 -52.23 3.27 -14.62
C LEU A 78 -52.73 2.65 -15.93
N GLU A 79 -51.92 1.81 -16.57
CA GLU A 79 -52.28 1.09 -17.80
C GLU A 79 -53.44 0.10 -17.57
N ARG A 80 -53.46 -0.59 -16.42
CA ARG A 80 -54.57 -1.48 -16.03
C ARG A 80 -55.86 -0.74 -15.70
N GLY A 81 -55.79 0.56 -15.40
CA GLY A 81 -56.94 1.38 -15.04
C GLY A 81 -57.49 1.15 -13.62
N TYR A 82 -56.77 0.38 -12.78
CA TYR A 82 -57.11 0.20 -11.37
C TYR A 82 -55.86 -0.13 -10.55
N GLY A 83 -55.85 0.27 -9.28
CA GLY A 83 -54.78 -0.04 -8.35
C GLY A 83 -54.55 1.07 -7.34
N PRO A 84 -54.16 0.75 -6.10
CA PRO A 84 -54.00 1.72 -5.03
C PRO A 84 -52.82 2.69 -5.24
N LEU A 85 -51.81 2.33 -6.04
CA LEU A 85 -50.66 3.19 -6.33
C LEU A 85 -50.86 4.05 -7.60
N ARG A 86 -51.94 3.82 -8.35
CA ARG A 86 -52.21 4.40 -9.67
C ARG A 86 -52.11 5.92 -9.69
N ASP A 87 -52.71 6.57 -8.70
CA ASP A 87 -52.89 8.02 -8.68
C ASP A 87 -51.74 8.74 -7.93
N LEU A 88 -50.67 8.02 -7.59
CA LEU A 88 -49.51 8.61 -6.94
C LEU A 88 -48.67 9.44 -7.94
N PRO A 89 -48.10 10.56 -7.48
CA PRO A 89 -47.19 11.37 -8.29
C PRO A 89 -45.93 10.58 -8.68
N THR A 90 -45.40 10.84 -9.88
CA THR A 90 -44.24 10.12 -10.46
C THR A 90 -42.98 10.99 -10.58
N ASP A 91 -43.02 12.22 -10.08
CA ASP A 91 -41.85 13.07 -9.95
C ASP A 91 -40.87 12.49 -8.91
N GLU A 92 -39.60 12.85 -9.06
CA GLU A 92 -38.53 12.28 -8.25
C GLU A 92 -38.71 12.56 -6.75
N ARG A 93 -39.14 13.76 -6.38
CA ARG A 93 -39.24 14.17 -4.98
C ARG A 93 -40.29 13.34 -4.25
N SER A 94 -41.48 13.17 -4.81
CA SER A 94 -42.54 12.40 -4.18
C SER A 94 -42.24 10.90 -4.14
N LEU A 95 -41.63 10.34 -5.19
CA LEU A 95 -41.25 8.93 -5.19
C LEU A 95 -40.14 8.60 -4.18
N LEU A 96 -39.14 9.48 -4.05
CA LEU A 96 -38.13 9.32 -3.02
C LEU A 96 -38.75 9.48 -1.63
N ARG A 97 -39.72 10.40 -1.44
CA ARG A 97 -40.45 10.50 -0.18
C ARG A 97 -41.18 9.21 0.20
N LEU A 98 -41.84 8.55 -0.76
CA LEU A 98 -42.45 7.24 -0.53
C LEU A 98 -41.43 6.20 -0.06
N PHE A 99 -40.22 6.18 -0.63
CA PHE A 99 -39.15 5.31 -0.15
C PHE A 99 -38.71 5.68 1.28
N GLN A 100 -38.49 6.96 1.56
CA GLN A 100 -38.09 7.46 2.87
C GLN A 100 -39.06 7.00 3.97
N ASP A 101 -40.35 7.10 3.69
CA ASP A 101 -41.40 6.76 4.65
C ASP A 101 -41.62 5.23 4.73
N ALA A 102 -41.58 4.49 3.61
CA ALA A 102 -41.85 3.06 3.56
C ALA A 102 -40.69 2.17 4.07
N LEU A 103 -39.46 2.50 3.70
CA LEU A 103 -38.27 1.66 3.96
C LEU A 103 -37.12 2.44 4.61
N GLY A 104 -36.99 3.72 4.32
CA GLY A 104 -35.94 4.59 4.84
C GLY A 104 -36.16 5.07 6.28
N TRP A 105 -35.47 6.15 6.62
CA TRP A 105 -35.51 6.81 7.93
C TRP A 105 -36.42 8.04 7.97
N GLY A 106 -37.49 8.06 7.16
CA GLY A 106 -38.45 9.16 7.11
C GLY A 106 -37.76 10.51 6.91
N ALA A 107 -38.06 11.47 7.78
CA ALA A 107 -37.49 12.82 7.75
C ALA A 107 -35.95 12.86 7.88
N ALA A 108 -35.31 11.83 8.46
CA ALA A 108 -33.86 11.79 8.60
C ALA A 108 -33.14 11.24 7.35
N GLN A 109 -33.86 10.61 6.43
CA GLN A 109 -33.26 9.94 5.26
C GLN A 109 -32.47 10.87 4.33
N PRO A 110 -32.92 12.11 4.01
CA PRO A 110 -32.11 13.03 3.18
C PRO A 110 -30.72 13.30 3.76
N TYR A 111 -30.61 13.38 5.09
CA TYR A 111 -29.34 13.58 5.79
C TYR A 111 -28.45 12.33 5.78
N LEU A 112 -29.05 11.15 5.81
CA LEU A 112 -28.35 9.88 5.59
C LEU A 112 -27.93 9.66 4.13
N ASP A 113 -28.54 10.38 3.20
CA ASP A 113 -28.18 10.32 1.78
C ASP A 113 -27.08 11.33 1.43
N ASP A 114 -27.02 12.46 2.13
CA ASP A 114 -26.03 13.51 1.91
C ASP A 114 -24.62 13.11 2.38
N GLU A 115 -23.70 12.92 1.44
CA GLU A 115 -22.33 12.48 1.73
C GLU A 115 -21.50 13.48 2.55
N ARG A 116 -21.94 14.74 2.66
CA ARG A 116 -21.29 15.75 3.50
C ARG A 116 -21.56 15.52 4.97
N VAL A 117 -22.71 14.92 5.31
CA VAL A 117 -23.11 14.60 6.68
C VAL A 117 -22.40 13.33 7.14
N GLN A 118 -21.62 13.46 8.22
CA GLN A 118 -20.89 12.36 8.84
C GLN A 118 -21.66 11.73 10.00
N GLU A 119 -22.38 12.53 10.79
CA GLU A 119 -23.18 12.03 11.91
C GLU A 119 -24.60 12.58 11.86
N VAL A 120 -25.56 11.70 12.13
CA VAL A 120 -26.97 12.03 12.33
C VAL A 120 -27.37 11.55 13.71
N LYS A 121 -27.94 12.43 14.52
CA LYS A 121 -28.43 12.14 15.86
C LYS A 121 -29.92 12.45 15.94
N ILE A 122 -30.70 11.48 16.39
CA ILE A 122 -32.15 11.61 16.57
C ILE A 122 -32.42 11.53 18.08
N ILE A 123 -33.10 12.54 18.61
CA ILE A 123 -33.46 12.64 20.04
C ILE A 123 -34.98 12.79 20.12
N GLY A 124 -35.69 11.68 20.30
CA GLY A 124 -37.14 11.67 20.15
C GLY A 124 -37.54 12.00 18.71
N ASP A 125 -38.18 13.15 18.50
CA ASP A 125 -38.56 13.67 17.19
C ASP A 125 -37.51 14.60 16.54
N LEU A 126 -36.56 15.10 17.34
CA LEU A 126 -35.55 16.06 16.91
C LEU A 126 -34.44 15.39 16.10
N ILE A 127 -34.07 15.98 14.97
CA ILE A 127 -32.94 15.55 14.14
C ILE A 127 -31.80 16.56 14.25
N MET A 128 -30.60 16.07 14.50
CA MET A 128 -29.36 16.85 14.50
C MET A 128 -28.36 16.24 13.54
N VAL A 129 -27.60 17.07 12.83
CA VAL A 129 -26.63 16.64 11.82
C VAL A 129 -25.29 17.30 12.05
N GLN A 130 -24.22 16.60 11.67
CA GLN A 130 -22.86 17.09 11.75
C GLN A 130 -22.12 16.77 10.46
N GLU A 131 -21.59 17.80 9.81
CA GLU A 131 -20.62 17.68 8.72
C GLU A 131 -19.21 17.41 9.25
N GLU A 132 -18.30 16.98 8.37
CA GLU A 132 -16.92 16.69 8.75
C GLU A 132 -16.23 17.86 9.46
N GLY A 133 -15.81 17.65 10.70
CA GLY A 133 -15.09 18.67 11.49
C GLY A 133 -15.97 19.75 12.12
N GLY A 134 -17.24 19.86 11.72
CA GLY A 134 -18.20 20.83 12.24
C GLY A 134 -18.77 20.46 13.62
N GLU A 135 -19.63 21.33 14.15
CA GLU A 135 -20.47 21.04 15.32
C GLU A 135 -21.82 20.46 14.89
N PHE A 136 -22.56 19.86 15.83
CA PHE A 136 -23.93 19.43 15.57
C PHE A 136 -24.83 20.64 15.36
N THR A 137 -25.63 20.60 14.29
CA THR A 137 -26.67 21.57 13.97
C THR A 137 -28.03 20.91 13.99
N VAL A 138 -29.07 21.64 14.36
CA VAL A 138 -30.45 21.14 14.34
C VAL A 138 -30.98 21.22 12.92
N ALA A 139 -31.48 20.10 12.40
CA ALA A 139 -32.16 20.07 11.10
C ALA A 139 -33.54 20.77 11.19
N PRO A 140 -34.00 21.43 10.11
CA PRO A 140 -35.33 22.03 10.07
C PRO A 140 -36.47 21.00 10.16
N GLU A 141 -36.28 19.79 9.61
CA GLU A 141 -37.25 18.71 9.69
C GLU A 141 -37.20 17.97 11.04
N ARG A 142 -38.34 17.38 11.39
CA ARG A 142 -38.54 16.52 12.56
C ARG A 142 -39.27 15.27 12.14
N PHE A 143 -39.16 14.22 12.94
CA PHE A 143 -40.11 13.12 12.82
C PHE A 143 -41.53 13.62 13.18
N PRO A 144 -42.57 13.14 12.49
CA PRO A 144 -43.96 13.46 12.83
C PRO A 144 -44.31 13.19 14.30
N ASN A 145 -43.70 12.16 14.88
CA ASN A 145 -43.76 11.85 16.29
C ASN A 145 -42.51 11.05 16.72
N ALA A 146 -42.16 11.09 18.01
CA ALA A 146 -40.99 10.38 18.55
C ALA A 146 -41.11 8.85 18.49
N GLN A 147 -42.35 8.33 18.52
CA GLN A 147 -42.62 6.88 18.47
C GLN A 147 -42.18 6.29 17.12
N GLU A 148 -42.32 7.05 16.03
CA GLU A 148 -41.92 6.58 14.70
C GLU A 148 -40.42 6.29 14.61
N ALA A 149 -39.57 7.16 15.17
CA ALA A 149 -38.13 6.94 15.22
C ALA A 149 -37.78 5.69 16.05
N LEU A 150 -38.46 5.49 17.18
CA LEU A 150 -38.33 4.30 18.03
C LEU A 150 -38.76 3.03 17.28
N ASP A 151 -39.92 3.03 16.64
CA ASP A 151 -40.45 1.88 15.89
C ASP A 151 -39.53 1.48 14.74
N ARG A 152 -38.99 2.47 14.01
CA ARG A 152 -37.99 2.23 12.95
C ARG A 152 -36.72 1.58 13.51
N ALA A 153 -36.23 2.06 14.65
CA ALA A 153 -35.05 1.50 15.29
C ALA A 153 -35.27 0.05 15.79
N LEU A 154 -36.42 -0.22 16.43
CA LEU A 154 -36.79 -1.56 16.89
C LEU A 154 -36.99 -2.54 15.72
N LEU A 155 -37.65 -2.09 14.65
CA LEU A 155 -37.82 -2.89 13.44
C LEU A 155 -36.48 -3.24 12.80
N LEU A 156 -35.54 -2.29 12.75
CA LEU A 156 -34.21 -2.55 12.22
C LEU A 156 -33.41 -3.50 13.12
N ALA A 157 -33.46 -3.31 14.44
CA ALA A 157 -32.82 -4.20 15.40
C ALA A 157 -33.33 -5.64 15.24
N ALA A 158 -34.64 -5.83 15.13
CA ALA A 158 -35.26 -7.14 14.90
C ALA A 158 -34.79 -7.79 13.59
N ARG A 159 -34.69 -7.02 12.49
CA ARG A 159 -34.16 -7.54 11.21
C ARG A 159 -32.71 -7.96 11.29
N LEU A 160 -31.91 -7.27 12.09
CA LEU A 160 -30.49 -7.57 12.30
C LEU A 160 -30.25 -8.61 13.40
N ASN A 161 -31.33 -9.20 13.96
CA ASN A 161 -31.29 -10.12 15.10
C ASN A 161 -30.55 -9.56 16.32
N VAL A 162 -30.62 -8.23 16.52
CA VAL A 162 -30.06 -7.57 17.70
C VAL A 162 -31.16 -7.56 18.78
N PRO A 163 -30.92 -8.14 19.97
CA PRO A 163 -31.91 -8.22 21.04
C PRO A 163 -32.04 -6.88 21.78
N LEU A 164 -32.58 -5.87 21.11
CA LEU A 164 -32.84 -4.54 21.65
C LEU A 164 -34.26 -4.49 22.23
N ASP A 165 -34.36 -4.54 23.55
CA ASP A 165 -35.64 -4.52 24.28
C ASP A 165 -35.48 -3.83 25.65
N ARG A 166 -36.52 -3.81 26.49
CA ARG A 166 -36.47 -3.12 27.78
C ARG A 166 -35.46 -3.74 28.78
N SER A 167 -35.08 -5.01 28.60
CA SER A 167 -34.06 -5.68 29.41
C SER A 167 -32.64 -5.38 28.91
N ARG A 168 -32.49 -5.08 27.62
CA ARG A 168 -31.26 -4.62 26.96
C ARG A 168 -31.55 -3.33 26.16
N PRO A 169 -31.77 -2.19 26.85
CA PRO A 169 -32.30 -0.98 26.23
C PRO A 169 -31.27 -0.17 25.43
N GLN A 170 -30.03 -0.65 25.31
CA GLN A 170 -28.95 0.03 24.64
C GLN A 170 -28.14 -0.96 23.83
N ASP A 171 -28.00 -0.72 22.52
CA ASP A 171 -27.15 -1.56 21.68
C ASP A 171 -26.67 -0.83 20.42
N THR A 172 -25.68 -1.43 19.73
CA THR A 172 -25.19 -0.96 18.44
C THR A 172 -25.67 -1.90 17.33
N LEU A 173 -26.36 -1.34 16.34
CA LEU A 173 -26.82 -2.05 15.16
C LEU A 173 -25.71 -2.06 14.09
N PRO A 174 -25.29 -3.23 13.58
CA PRO A 174 -24.32 -3.35 12.50
C PRO A 174 -24.98 -3.02 11.16
N LEU A 175 -24.80 -1.79 10.64
CA LEU A 175 -25.34 -1.43 9.34
C LEU A 175 -24.33 -1.65 8.22
N ALA A 176 -24.83 -1.68 6.98
CA ALA A 176 -23.97 -1.78 5.81
C ALA A 176 -22.99 -0.60 5.68
N HIS A 177 -21.98 -0.78 4.83
CA HIS A 177 -21.00 0.26 4.46
C HIS A 177 -20.22 0.85 5.65
N GLY A 178 -20.06 0.08 6.73
CA GLY A 178 -19.34 0.50 7.94
C GLY A 178 -20.05 1.58 8.73
N THR A 179 -21.35 1.79 8.48
CA THR A 179 -22.15 2.75 9.23
C THR A 179 -22.51 2.17 10.59
N ARG A 180 -22.23 2.91 11.65
CA ARG A 180 -22.55 2.52 13.01
C ARG A 180 -23.82 3.21 13.45
N MET A 181 -24.77 2.47 14.00
CA MET A 181 -25.96 3.04 14.63
C MET A 181 -26.06 2.58 16.08
N HIS A 182 -25.87 3.48 17.02
CA HIS A 182 -26.14 3.20 18.43
C HIS A 182 -27.54 3.66 18.80
N VAL A 183 -28.32 2.77 19.42
CA VAL A 183 -29.71 3.03 19.81
C VAL A 183 -29.84 2.87 21.32
N THR A 184 -30.50 3.85 21.94
CA THR A 184 -30.97 3.79 23.33
C THR A 184 -32.48 3.97 23.34
N ILE A 185 -33.18 3.06 24.03
CA ILE A 185 -34.65 3.01 24.15
C ILE A 185 -35.08 3.02 25.63
N PRO A 186 -36.40 3.07 25.94
CA PRO A 186 -36.87 2.99 27.32
C PRO A 186 -36.46 1.68 28.00
N PRO A 187 -36.16 1.69 29.31
CA PRO A 187 -36.37 2.80 30.26
C PRO A 187 -35.21 3.81 30.34
N CYS A 188 -34.17 3.72 29.50
CA CYS A 188 -33.06 4.67 29.50
C CYS A 188 -33.40 6.03 28.87
N THR A 189 -34.46 6.07 28.06
CA THR A 189 -35.10 7.29 27.52
C THR A 189 -36.54 7.39 28.02
N PRO A 190 -37.18 8.58 27.92
CA PRO A 190 -38.61 8.72 28.16
C PRO A 190 -39.45 7.74 27.31
N GLU A 191 -40.59 7.30 27.85
CA GLU A 191 -41.50 6.39 27.14
C GLU A 191 -41.89 6.92 25.76
N GLY A 192 -41.92 6.02 24.77
CA GLY A 192 -42.22 6.34 23.37
C GLY A 192 -41.15 7.15 22.63
N THR A 193 -39.93 7.25 23.16
CA THR A 193 -38.81 7.97 22.53
C THR A 193 -37.56 7.11 22.45
N ALA A 194 -36.68 7.42 21.48
CA ALA A 194 -35.34 6.83 21.36
C ALA A 194 -34.27 7.91 21.22
N LEU A 195 -33.05 7.58 21.63
CA LEU A 195 -31.84 8.28 21.21
C LEU A 195 -31.11 7.40 20.19
N ILE A 196 -30.91 7.91 18.98
CA ILE A 196 -30.30 7.18 17.86
C ILE A 196 -29.12 7.99 17.37
N CYS A 197 -27.92 7.41 17.43
CA CYS A 197 -26.68 8.03 16.99
C CYS A 197 -26.13 7.25 15.81
N ILE A 198 -26.19 7.83 14.62
CA ILE A 198 -25.75 7.23 13.36
C ILE A 198 -24.45 7.91 12.95
N ARG A 199 -23.37 7.14 12.81
CA ARG A 199 -22.09 7.60 12.26
C ARG A 199 -21.82 6.89 10.95
N ARG A 200 -21.78 7.66 9.86
CA ARG A 200 -21.52 7.14 8.52
C ARG A 200 -20.15 6.47 8.47
N GLY A 201 -20.13 5.26 7.91
CA GLY A 201 -18.88 4.58 7.60
C GLY A 201 -18.15 5.28 6.46
N ARG A 202 -16.82 5.21 6.47
CA ARG A 202 -16.03 5.79 5.39
C ARG A 202 -16.18 4.91 4.15
N ARG A 203 -16.43 5.54 3.01
CA ARG A 203 -16.67 4.87 1.73
C ARG A 203 -15.40 4.62 0.92
N HIS A 204 -14.38 5.43 1.16
CA HIS A 204 -13.09 5.31 0.52
C HIS A 204 -12.04 4.92 1.55
N ALA A 205 -11.30 3.84 1.24
CA ALA A 205 -10.11 3.46 1.98
C ALA A 205 -9.07 4.58 1.86
N TRP A 206 -8.68 5.24 2.96
CA TRP A 206 -7.69 6.32 2.93
C TRP A 206 -6.26 5.77 2.84
N SER A 207 -5.38 6.52 2.17
CA SER A 207 -3.92 6.37 2.28
C SER A 207 -3.32 7.43 3.20
N LEU A 208 -2.04 7.31 3.51
CA LEU A 208 -1.32 8.30 4.31
C LEU A 208 -1.33 9.67 3.59
N ASP A 209 -1.23 9.70 2.27
CA ASP A 209 -1.33 10.95 1.49
C ASP A 209 -2.71 11.61 1.62
N ASP A 210 -3.79 10.83 1.78
CA ASP A 210 -5.13 11.37 2.01
C ASP A 210 -5.24 12.05 3.39
N VAL A 211 -4.53 11.55 4.40
CA VAL A 211 -4.42 12.17 5.73
C VAL A 211 -3.56 13.43 5.68
N LEU A 212 -2.43 13.38 4.97
CA LEU A 212 -1.49 14.52 4.84
C LEU A 212 -2.12 15.70 4.11
N ARG A 213 -2.96 15.44 3.09
CA ARG A 213 -3.71 16.49 2.35
C ARG A 213 -4.73 17.25 3.20
N ARG A 214 -5.03 16.79 4.41
CA ARG A 214 -5.95 17.43 5.36
C ARG A 214 -5.23 18.26 6.43
N ASP A 215 -3.96 18.62 6.18
CA ASP A 215 -3.10 19.36 7.08
C ASP A 215 -3.02 18.75 8.50
N ALA A 216 -3.09 17.42 8.59
CA ALA A 216 -2.99 16.71 9.87
C ALA A 216 -1.57 16.80 10.47
N CYS A 217 -0.56 16.98 9.62
CA CYS A 217 0.82 17.28 9.97
C CYS A 217 1.54 17.84 8.73
N PRO A 218 2.71 18.48 8.86
CA PRO A 218 3.45 19.01 7.72
C PRO A 218 4.20 17.90 6.96
N PRO A 219 4.68 18.18 5.73
CA PRO A 219 5.30 17.19 4.85
C PRO A 219 6.45 16.41 5.49
N GLU A 220 7.26 17.05 6.33
CA GLU A 220 8.41 16.45 7.01
C GLU A 220 7.99 15.34 7.97
N VAL A 221 6.89 15.54 8.70
CA VAL A 221 6.29 14.50 9.55
C VAL A 221 5.69 13.39 8.68
N GLY A 222 5.08 13.76 7.55
CA GLY A 222 4.60 12.79 6.57
C GLY A 222 5.71 11.88 6.01
N GLU A 223 6.89 12.42 5.72
CA GLU A 223 8.06 11.65 5.29
C GLU A 223 8.54 10.66 6.35
N LEU A 224 8.60 11.09 7.62
CA LEU A 224 8.92 10.21 8.75
C LEU A 224 7.94 9.04 8.81
N LEU A 225 6.64 9.30 8.73
CA LEU A 225 5.61 8.26 8.75
C LEU A 225 5.73 7.31 7.55
N ARG A 226 5.97 7.84 6.34
CA ARG A 226 6.19 7.01 5.14
C ARG A 226 7.39 6.08 5.31
N LEU A 227 8.51 6.57 5.87
CA LEU A 227 9.68 5.75 6.13
C LEU A 227 9.37 4.63 7.13
N LEU A 228 8.70 4.96 8.24
CA LEU A 228 8.35 3.98 9.28
C LEU A 228 7.38 2.90 8.76
N VAL A 229 6.43 3.28 7.90
CA VAL A 229 5.53 2.31 7.24
C VAL A 229 6.31 1.43 6.25
N ARG A 230 7.21 2.00 5.45
CA ARG A 230 8.07 1.22 4.55
C ARG A 230 8.98 0.25 5.30
N ALA A 231 9.45 0.63 6.48
CA ALA A 231 10.22 -0.21 7.40
C ALA A 231 9.38 -1.29 8.11
N ARG A 232 8.07 -1.36 7.80
CA ARG A 232 7.10 -2.32 8.36
C ARG A 232 7.04 -2.26 9.89
N CYS A 233 7.17 -1.07 10.47
CA CYS A 233 7.07 -0.85 11.91
C CYS A 233 5.67 -1.22 12.42
N SER A 234 5.58 -1.73 13.64
CA SER A 234 4.31 -1.84 14.36
C SER A 234 3.94 -0.49 15.00
N PHE A 235 2.67 -0.11 14.92
CA PHE A 235 2.15 1.19 15.32
C PHE A 235 1.05 1.05 16.39
N LEU A 236 1.15 1.87 17.44
CA LEU A 236 0.06 2.13 18.38
C LEU A 236 -0.46 3.55 18.18
N ILE A 237 -1.73 3.69 17.81
CA ILE A 237 -2.34 4.99 17.51
C ILE A 237 -3.26 5.39 18.66
N ALA A 238 -2.99 6.55 19.23
CA ALA A 238 -3.61 7.06 20.42
C ALA A 238 -4.35 8.39 20.19
N GLY A 239 -5.25 8.73 21.09
CA GLY A 239 -6.01 9.97 21.07
C GLY A 239 -7.45 9.81 21.56
N GLU A 240 -8.16 10.93 21.66
CA GLU A 240 -9.53 10.97 22.17
C GLU A 240 -10.56 10.40 21.17
N THR A 241 -11.82 10.36 21.59
CA THR A 241 -12.93 9.99 20.69
C THR A 241 -13.06 11.01 19.57
N GLY A 242 -13.15 10.54 18.32
CA GLY A 242 -13.31 11.41 17.16
C GLY A 242 -12.04 12.14 16.70
N SER A 243 -10.86 11.84 17.27
CA SER A 243 -9.58 12.44 16.84
C SER A 243 -9.04 11.88 15.51
N GLY A 244 -9.65 10.81 14.98
CA GLY A 244 -9.26 10.21 13.69
C GLY A 244 -8.35 8.98 13.78
N LYS A 245 -8.24 8.32 14.94
CA LYS A 245 -7.38 7.12 15.13
C LYS A 245 -7.61 6.03 14.09
N THR A 246 -8.86 5.59 13.92
CA THR A 246 -9.22 4.56 12.93
C THR A 246 -8.90 5.01 11.51
N ALA A 247 -8.92 6.32 11.23
CA ALA A 247 -8.55 6.85 9.94
C ALA A 247 -7.06 6.82 9.68
N LEU A 248 -6.24 7.14 10.68
CA LEU A 248 -4.80 6.98 10.56
C LEU A 248 -4.38 5.51 10.52
N LEU A 249 -5.05 4.62 11.26
CA LEU A 249 -4.85 3.17 11.17
C LEU A 249 -5.06 2.68 9.74
N GLU A 250 -6.22 3.00 9.18
CA GLU A 250 -6.58 2.64 7.80
C GLU A 250 -5.56 3.20 6.80
N ALA A 251 -5.16 4.47 6.97
CA ALA A 251 -4.17 5.13 6.13
C ALA A 251 -2.79 4.44 6.17
N ILE A 252 -2.34 4.02 7.34
CA ILE A 252 -1.09 3.28 7.52
C ILE A 252 -1.17 1.90 6.85
N VAL A 253 -2.26 1.16 7.08
CA VAL A 253 -2.50 -0.16 6.49
C VAL A 253 -2.49 -0.07 4.96
N ASN A 254 -3.17 0.92 4.38
CA ASN A 254 -3.23 1.11 2.93
C ASN A 254 -1.96 1.70 2.31
N SER A 255 -1.05 2.21 3.13
CA SER A 255 0.28 2.68 2.69
C SER A 255 1.37 1.64 2.91
N TRP A 256 1.00 0.46 3.43
CA TRP A 256 1.93 -0.64 3.67
C TRP A 256 2.56 -1.12 2.36
N PRO A 257 3.87 -1.38 2.32
CA PRO A 257 4.55 -1.75 1.08
C PRO A 257 4.18 -3.16 0.60
N GLY A 258 3.99 -3.30 -0.72
CA GLY A 258 3.71 -4.56 -1.37
C GLY A 258 2.22 -4.93 -1.33
N GLU A 259 1.95 -6.23 -1.22
CA GLU A 259 0.60 -6.80 -1.16
C GLU A 259 0.51 -7.72 0.08
N PRO A 260 0.51 -7.14 1.30
CA PRO A 260 0.43 -7.91 2.53
C PRO A 260 -0.92 -8.62 2.64
N HIS A 261 -0.93 -9.83 3.21
CA HIS A 261 -2.17 -10.38 3.76
C HIS A 261 -2.52 -9.60 5.03
N VAL A 262 -3.60 -8.82 4.96
CA VAL A 262 -4.09 -7.97 6.05
C VAL A 262 -5.27 -8.65 6.74
N ILE A 263 -5.26 -8.68 8.07
CA ILE A 263 -6.40 -9.11 8.87
C ILE A 263 -6.85 -7.96 9.76
N THR A 264 -8.10 -7.51 9.58
CA THR A 264 -8.73 -6.49 10.43
C THR A 264 -9.66 -7.18 11.43
N ILE A 265 -9.56 -6.84 12.71
CA ILE A 265 -10.48 -7.32 13.75
C ILE A 265 -11.26 -6.12 14.26
N GLU A 266 -12.58 -6.13 14.10
CA GLU A 266 -13.44 -5.01 14.45
C GLU A 266 -14.63 -5.49 15.30
N ASP A 267 -15.09 -4.63 16.21
CA ASP A 267 -16.19 -4.93 17.12
C ASP A 267 -17.47 -4.21 16.71
N ASN A 268 -18.56 -4.95 16.59
CA ASN A 268 -19.91 -4.52 16.20
C ASN A 268 -20.06 -3.89 14.81
N THR A 269 -19.06 -3.22 14.24
CA THR A 269 -19.16 -2.58 12.92
C THR A 269 -17.83 -2.62 12.20
N LEU A 270 -17.86 -2.95 10.90
CA LEU A 270 -16.68 -2.97 10.04
C LEU A 270 -16.39 -1.57 9.49
N GLU A 271 -15.56 -0.78 10.15
CA GLU A 271 -15.22 0.60 9.81
C GLU A 271 -13.96 0.74 8.93
N ILE A 272 -13.07 -0.26 8.94
CA ILE A 272 -11.79 -0.22 8.23
C ILE A 272 -11.98 -0.72 6.80
N ASN A 273 -11.49 0.05 5.82
CA ASN A 273 -11.44 -0.36 4.42
C ASN A 273 -9.99 -0.52 3.94
N VAL A 274 -9.67 -1.70 3.41
CA VAL A 274 -8.32 -2.04 2.94
C VAL A 274 -8.30 -2.13 1.41
N ARG A 275 -7.30 -1.49 0.78
CA ARG A 275 -7.06 -1.50 -0.69
C ARG A 275 -6.32 -2.74 -1.17
N HIS A 276 -5.58 -3.40 -0.28
CA HIS A 276 -4.87 -4.65 -0.58
C HIS A 276 -5.87 -5.76 -0.89
N ARG A 277 -5.60 -6.53 -1.94
CA ARG A 277 -6.37 -7.68 -2.43
C ARG A 277 -6.46 -8.80 -1.39
N ALA A 278 -5.35 -9.07 -0.69
CA ALA A 278 -5.30 -10.10 0.34
C ALA A 278 -5.81 -9.52 1.67
N TRP A 279 -7.13 -9.41 1.83
CA TRP A 279 -7.75 -8.86 3.03
C TRP A 279 -8.78 -9.82 3.63
N THR A 280 -8.61 -10.12 4.92
CA THR A 280 -9.59 -10.85 5.73
C THR A 280 -10.19 -9.91 6.76
N ARG A 281 -11.52 -9.93 6.87
CA ARG A 281 -12.31 -9.12 7.81
C ARG A 281 -12.89 -10.01 8.89
N GLU A 282 -12.45 -9.82 10.13
CA GLU A 282 -13.05 -10.47 11.28
C GLU A 282 -13.93 -9.48 12.04
N LEU A 283 -15.24 -9.73 12.04
CA LEU A 283 -16.21 -8.98 12.84
C LEU A 283 -16.53 -9.79 14.10
N VAL A 284 -16.34 -9.17 15.26
CA VAL A 284 -16.73 -9.74 16.56
C VAL A 284 -17.87 -8.93 17.17
N GLN A 285 -18.59 -9.52 18.12
CA GLN A 285 -19.66 -8.88 18.87
C GLN A 285 -19.40 -9.07 20.37
N THR A 286 -18.58 -8.18 20.95
CA THR A 286 -18.19 -8.29 22.36
C THR A 286 -19.37 -8.13 23.33
N ALA A 287 -20.44 -7.47 22.89
CA ALA A 287 -21.69 -7.32 23.63
C ALA A 287 -22.54 -8.60 23.68
N VAL A 288 -22.26 -9.57 22.81
CA VAL A 288 -22.91 -10.90 22.81
C VAL A 288 -22.00 -11.90 23.52
N GLU A 289 -20.72 -11.88 23.17
CA GLU A 289 -19.73 -12.78 23.73
C GLU A 289 -18.53 -12.00 24.28
N ARG A 290 -18.45 -11.94 25.60
CA ARG A 290 -17.31 -11.34 26.29
C ARG A 290 -16.02 -12.09 25.90
N GLY A 291 -14.99 -11.36 25.50
CA GLY A 291 -13.70 -11.92 25.10
C GLY A 291 -13.62 -12.39 23.64
N ALA A 292 -14.68 -12.25 22.84
CA ALA A 292 -14.66 -12.61 21.41
C ALA A 292 -13.53 -11.93 20.64
N PHE A 293 -13.24 -10.66 20.95
CA PHE A 293 -12.13 -9.92 20.35
C PHE A 293 -10.77 -10.56 20.67
N GLY A 294 -10.52 -10.86 21.95
CA GLY A 294 -9.28 -11.52 22.38
C GLY A 294 -9.14 -12.94 21.82
N ARG A 295 -10.25 -13.66 21.61
CA ARG A 295 -10.23 -14.95 20.89
C ARG A 295 -9.86 -14.76 19.42
N ALA A 296 -10.51 -13.84 18.71
CA ALA A 296 -10.19 -13.54 17.31
C ALA A 296 -8.69 -13.23 17.14
N ALA A 297 -8.15 -12.34 17.98
CA ALA A 297 -6.72 -12.02 17.98
C ALA A 297 -5.79 -13.24 18.20
N ARG A 298 -6.23 -14.25 18.96
CA ARG A 298 -5.45 -15.50 19.14
C ARG A 298 -5.50 -16.41 17.92
N GLU A 299 -6.65 -16.52 17.25
CA GLU A 299 -6.78 -17.34 16.06
C GLU A 299 -5.96 -16.79 14.89
N VAL A 300 -5.73 -15.48 14.84
CA VAL A 300 -4.84 -14.84 13.87
C VAL A 300 -3.42 -15.44 13.86
N LEU A 301 -2.92 -15.92 15.01
CA LEU A 301 -1.61 -16.59 15.11
C LEU A 301 -1.51 -17.84 14.24
N ARG A 302 -2.64 -18.43 13.83
CA ARG A 302 -2.72 -19.61 12.97
C ARG A 302 -3.01 -19.28 11.50
N GLN A 303 -3.26 -18.02 11.20
CA GLN A 303 -3.63 -17.54 9.86
C GLN A 303 -2.42 -17.01 9.08
N THR A 304 -1.26 -16.83 9.72
CA THR A 304 0.00 -16.39 9.09
C THR A 304 -0.12 -15.07 8.28
N PRO A 305 -0.79 -14.02 8.83
CA PRO A 305 -0.91 -12.77 8.09
C PRO A 305 0.43 -12.03 7.96
N SER A 306 0.49 -11.06 7.06
CA SER A 306 1.63 -10.14 6.99
C SER A 306 1.44 -8.90 7.87
N LEU A 307 0.19 -8.51 8.12
CA LEU A 307 -0.18 -7.33 8.89
C LEU A 307 -1.52 -7.57 9.60
N VAL A 308 -1.57 -7.26 10.90
CA VAL A 308 -2.78 -7.38 11.71
C VAL A 308 -3.19 -5.99 12.17
N ALA A 309 -4.46 -5.67 11.97
CA ALA A 309 -5.03 -4.36 12.24
C ALA A 309 -6.28 -4.44 13.13
N PRO A 310 -6.12 -4.67 14.45
CA PRO A 310 -7.24 -4.60 15.38
C PRO A 310 -7.74 -3.16 15.49
N GLY A 311 -9.05 -2.95 15.32
CA GLY A 311 -9.63 -1.61 15.22
C GLY A 311 -9.46 -0.76 16.46
N GLU A 312 -9.71 -1.31 17.65
CA GLU A 312 -9.56 -0.59 18.92
C GLU A 312 -9.30 -1.56 20.08
N THR A 313 -8.26 -1.28 20.87
CA THR A 313 -7.93 -1.99 22.10
C THR A 313 -8.45 -1.20 23.31
N ARG A 314 -9.29 -1.85 24.13
CA ARG A 314 -10.01 -1.26 25.26
C ARG A 314 -9.76 -1.99 26.59
N ALA A 315 -9.65 -3.32 26.58
CA ALA A 315 -9.64 -4.15 27.78
C ALA A 315 -8.74 -5.41 27.63
N GLU A 316 -9.16 -6.57 28.16
CA GLU A 316 -8.37 -7.79 28.27
C GLU A 316 -7.85 -8.35 26.93
N GLU A 317 -8.45 -7.97 25.80
CA GLU A 317 -8.01 -8.35 24.46
C GLU A 317 -6.61 -7.82 24.13
N ALA A 318 -6.14 -6.78 24.83
CA ALA A 318 -4.80 -6.24 24.68
C ALA A 318 -3.71 -7.31 24.85
N GLY A 319 -3.90 -8.29 25.77
CA GLY A 319 -2.92 -9.36 25.97
C GLY A 319 -2.83 -10.31 24.76
N ALA A 320 -3.96 -10.60 24.12
CA ALA A 320 -3.99 -11.40 22.89
C ALA A 320 -3.41 -10.64 21.69
N ILE A 321 -3.73 -9.35 21.56
CA ILE A 321 -3.16 -8.48 20.54
C ILE A 321 -1.64 -8.33 20.71
N LEU A 322 -1.16 -8.24 21.95
CA LEU A 322 0.28 -8.19 22.22
C LEU A 322 0.98 -9.48 21.80
N ALA A 323 0.38 -10.64 22.07
CA ALA A 323 0.92 -11.93 21.66
C ALA A 323 1.11 -12.02 20.13
N VAL A 324 0.24 -11.38 19.34
CA VAL A 324 0.41 -11.23 17.89
C VAL A 324 1.69 -10.48 17.56
N ALA A 325 1.94 -9.34 18.21
CA ALA A 325 3.17 -8.57 17.98
C ALA A 325 4.43 -9.36 18.41
N VAL A 326 4.40 -10.02 19.57
CA VAL A 326 5.50 -10.84 20.10
C VAL A 326 5.85 -12.02 19.18
N SER A 327 4.86 -12.59 18.50
CA SER A 327 5.10 -13.64 17.50
C SER A 327 5.76 -13.15 16.20
N GLY A 328 6.06 -11.86 16.08
CA GLY A 328 6.76 -11.26 14.95
C GLY A 328 5.86 -10.68 13.86
N HIS A 329 4.54 -10.73 14.03
CA HIS A 329 3.60 -10.14 13.08
C HIS A 329 3.58 -8.61 13.22
N ALA A 330 3.52 -7.90 12.09
CA ALA A 330 3.34 -6.45 12.12
C ALA A 330 1.94 -6.11 12.64
N LEU A 331 1.88 -5.12 13.54
CA LEU A 331 0.65 -4.74 14.22
C LEU A 331 0.37 -3.24 14.05
N VAL A 332 -0.86 -2.88 13.68
CA VAL A 332 -1.34 -1.49 13.72
C VAL A 332 -2.65 -1.48 14.49
N THR A 333 -2.67 -0.92 15.71
CA THR A 333 -3.88 -0.88 16.54
C THR A 333 -4.14 0.51 17.08
N THR A 334 -5.35 0.74 17.60
CA THR A 334 -5.71 2.01 18.26
C THR A 334 -6.03 1.83 19.73
N ILE A 335 -5.80 2.87 20.53
CA ILE A 335 -6.18 2.93 21.94
C ILE A 335 -6.59 4.35 22.31
N HIS A 336 -7.50 4.51 23.26
CA HIS A 336 -7.79 5.84 23.81
C HIS A 336 -6.71 6.25 24.82
N ALA A 337 -6.07 7.39 24.63
CA ALA A 337 -5.16 7.96 25.62
C ALA A 337 -5.02 9.47 25.39
N ARG A 338 -4.45 10.18 26.37
CA ARG A 338 -4.21 11.63 26.32
C ARG A 338 -2.76 12.01 25.95
N SER A 339 -1.91 11.01 25.76
CA SER A 339 -0.55 11.15 25.23
C SER A 339 -0.04 9.78 24.78
N ALA A 340 1.01 9.76 23.97
CA ALA A 340 1.70 8.56 23.54
C ALA A 340 2.28 7.78 24.72
N ALA A 341 2.93 8.44 25.67
CA ALA A 341 3.46 7.77 26.88
C ALA A 341 2.34 7.12 27.72
N ARG A 342 1.18 7.77 27.83
CA ARG A 342 0.01 7.20 28.51
C ARG A 342 -0.63 6.06 27.72
N ALA A 343 -0.56 6.09 26.39
CA ALA A 343 -1.05 5.01 25.55
C ALA A 343 -0.31 3.69 25.82
N VAL A 344 1.03 3.74 25.92
CA VAL A 344 1.85 2.57 26.24
C VAL A 344 1.50 2.00 27.61
N GLN A 345 1.44 2.86 28.63
CA GLN A 345 1.08 2.47 30.00
C GLN A 345 -0.31 1.84 30.06
N ARG A 346 -1.30 2.47 29.41
CA ARG A 346 -2.68 1.97 29.37
C ARG A 346 -2.77 0.64 28.64
N PHE A 347 -2.05 0.46 27.53
CA PHE A 347 -2.04 -0.80 26.81
C PHE A 347 -1.51 -1.93 27.70
N ALA A 348 -0.40 -1.70 28.42
CA ALA A 348 0.13 -2.67 29.38
C ALA A 348 -0.85 -2.96 30.54
N ASP A 349 -1.57 -1.93 31.04
CA ASP A 349 -2.62 -2.12 32.05
C ASP A 349 -3.76 -3.02 31.51
N CYS A 350 -4.25 -2.74 30.30
CA CYS A 350 -5.27 -3.54 29.61
C CYS A 350 -4.81 -4.98 29.39
N ALA A 351 -3.56 -5.16 28.95
CA ALA A 351 -2.98 -6.49 28.73
C ALA A 351 -2.83 -7.29 30.03
N ALA A 352 -2.75 -6.64 31.18
CA ALA A 352 -2.63 -7.28 32.48
C ALA A 352 -3.95 -7.47 33.24
N MET A 353 -5.08 -7.07 32.65
CA MET A 353 -6.39 -7.24 33.26
C MET A 353 -6.70 -8.72 33.55
N PRO A 354 -7.52 -9.03 34.58
CA PRO A 354 -7.96 -10.39 34.84
C PRO A 354 -8.63 -11.01 33.60
N GLY A 355 -8.18 -12.23 33.23
CA GLY A 355 -8.68 -12.93 32.04
C GLY A 355 -7.94 -12.58 30.74
N ALA A 356 -7.00 -11.63 30.76
CA ALA A 356 -6.17 -11.35 29.60
C ALA A 356 -5.25 -12.52 29.26
N TYR A 357 -5.06 -12.77 27.96
CA TYR A 357 -4.21 -13.85 27.47
C TYR A 357 -2.73 -13.60 27.81
N ILE A 358 -2.04 -14.60 28.36
CA ILE A 358 -0.61 -14.62 28.75
C ILE A 358 -0.23 -13.68 29.92
N TYR A 359 -0.79 -12.48 29.96
CA TYR A 359 -0.29 -11.38 30.79
C TYR A 359 -1.15 -11.03 32.01
N ALA A 360 -2.23 -11.77 32.30
CA ALA A 360 -3.08 -11.50 33.47
C ALA A 360 -2.24 -11.37 34.76
N GLY A 361 -2.32 -10.21 35.43
CA GLY A 361 -1.53 -9.88 36.62
C GLY A 361 -0.03 -9.62 36.38
N ARG A 362 0.46 -9.69 35.14
CA ARG A 362 1.86 -9.58 34.73
C ARG A 362 2.13 -8.32 33.90
N ARG A 363 1.74 -7.19 34.46
CA ARG A 363 1.82 -5.87 33.81
C ARG A 363 3.22 -5.50 33.31
N ASP A 364 4.25 -5.75 34.10
CA ASP A 364 5.61 -5.34 33.73
C ASP A 364 6.15 -6.19 32.56
N ASN A 365 5.81 -7.48 32.49
CA ASN A 365 6.10 -8.29 31.31
C ASN A 365 5.35 -7.80 30.08
N ALA A 366 4.08 -7.40 30.22
CA ALA A 366 3.32 -6.84 29.11
C ALA A 366 3.92 -5.51 28.63
N LEU A 367 4.43 -4.69 29.55
CA LEU A 367 5.07 -3.42 29.21
C LEU A 367 6.40 -3.62 28.47
N GLU A 368 7.22 -4.56 28.95
CA GLU A 368 8.48 -4.96 28.31
C GLU A 368 8.22 -5.46 26.88
N ASP A 369 7.36 -6.48 26.72
CA ASP A 369 7.01 -7.05 25.42
C ASP A 369 6.38 -6.02 24.47
N LEU A 370 5.57 -5.08 25.00
CA LEU A 370 5.00 -4.00 24.21
C LEU A 370 6.09 -3.08 23.67
N CYS A 371 7.05 -2.67 24.49
CA CYS A 371 8.12 -1.76 24.08
C CYS A 371 9.10 -2.42 23.10
N ASP A 372 9.25 -3.74 23.16
CA ASP A 372 10.13 -4.48 22.26
C ASP A 372 9.51 -4.77 20.89
N ASN A 373 8.17 -4.86 20.81
CA ASN A 373 7.47 -5.29 19.60
C ASN A 373 6.64 -4.19 18.92
N VAL A 374 6.28 -3.12 19.64
CA VAL A 374 5.69 -1.90 19.06
C VAL A 374 6.78 -0.85 18.91
N HIS A 375 6.91 -0.30 17.71
CA HIS A 375 8.05 0.56 17.37
C HIS A 375 7.69 2.04 17.47
N VAL A 376 6.46 2.37 17.09
CA VAL A 376 6.00 3.75 16.93
C VAL A 376 4.68 3.93 17.67
N VAL A 377 4.57 5.01 18.44
CA VAL A 377 3.31 5.46 19.02
C VAL A 377 2.99 6.84 18.45
N ILE A 378 1.78 6.98 17.89
CA ILE A 378 1.30 8.24 17.33
C ILE A 378 0.12 8.71 18.17
N HIS A 379 0.14 9.96 18.61
CA HIS A 379 -0.98 10.57 19.33
C HIS A 379 -1.67 11.64 18.47
N LEU A 380 -3.00 11.58 18.42
CA LEU A 380 -3.87 12.48 17.68
C LEU A 380 -4.70 13.34 18.63
N GLU A 381 -4.79 14.63 18.31
CA GLU A 381 -5.63 15.60 19.00
C GLU A 381 -6.61 16.26 18.05
N LYS A 382 -7.65 16.90 18.62
CA LYS A 382 -8.63 17.68 17.90
C LYS A 382 -8.82 19.02 18.61
N THR A 383 -8.58 20.11 17.89
CA THR A 383 -8.77 21.48 18.40
C THR A 383 -9.43 22.34 17.32
N GLY A 384 -10.49 23.08 17.66
CA GLY A 384 -11.19 23.95 16.72
C GLY A 384 -11.69 23.23 15.46
N GLY A 385 -12.20 22.00 15.59
CA GLY A 385 -12.64 21.16 14.47
C GLY A 385 -11.52 20.44 13.72
N ARG A 386 -10.29 20.94 13.77
CA ARG A 386 -9.12 20.36 13.09
C ARG A 386 -8.54 19.18 13.88
N ARG A 387 -8.32 18.06 13.19
CA ARG A 387 -7.63 16.86 13.70
C ARG A 387 -6.17 16.93 13.30
N TYR A 388 -5.24 16.63 14.20
CA TYR A 388 -3.81 16.69 13.91
C TYR A 388 -2.98 15.70 14.73
N ILE A 389 -1.80 15.36 14.23
CA ILE A 389 -0.81 14.54 14.95
C ILE A 389 -0.11 15.42 15.96
N SER A 390 -0.36 15.21 17.25
CA SER A 390 0.25 16.03 18.29
C SER A 390 1.62 15.49 18.73
N GLU A 391 1.84 14.18 18.64
CA GLU A 391 3.19 13.61 18.78
C GLU A 391 3.37 12.26 18.07
N VAL A 392 4.60 12.01 17.64
CA VAL A 392 5.12 10.73 17.15
C VAL A 392 6.32 10.38 18.01
N VAL A 393 6.28 9.23 18.67
CA VAL A 393 7.37 8.74 19.53
C VAL A 393 7.81 7.35 19.12
N LEU A 394 9.08 7.04 19.34
CA LEU A 394 9.67 5.72 19.17
C LEU A 394 9.81 5.06 20.54
N LEU A 395 9.55 3.75 20.62
CA LEU A 395 9.80 2.96 21.82
C LEU A 395 11.23 2.39 21.78
N ASP A 396 11.91 2.44 22.92
CA ASP A 396 13.31 1.99 23.08
C ASP A 396 13.44 1.08 24.32
N GLY A 397 12.52 0.10 24.42
CA GLY A 397 12.43 -0.79 25.58
C GLY A 397 11.97 -0.07 26.86
N THR A 398 12.35 -0.62 28.01
CA THR A 398 11.94 -0.14 29.33
C THR A 398 13.12 0.22 30.22
N GLU A 399 12.86 1.06 31.22
CA GLU A 399 13.77 1.38 32.31
C GLU A 399 13.07 1.24 33.66
N THR A 400 13.83 0.89 34.69
CA THR A 400 13.32 0.82 36.06
C THR A 400 13.75 2.09 36.81
N SER A 401 12.78 2.93 37.15
CA SER A 401 13.00 4.12 37.98
C SER A 401 12.11 4.05 39.21
N SER A 402 12.70 4.18 40.41
CA SER A 402 11.96 4.31 41.67
C SER A 402 10.95 3.16 41.88
N GLU A 403 11.43 1.91 41.78
CA GLU A 403 10.63 0.67 41.96
C GLU A 403 9.51 0.41 40.93
N ARG A 404 9.38 1.24 39.88
CA ARG A 404 8.37 1.03 38.84
C ARG A 404 9.00 1.04 37.45
N MET A 405 8.67 0.02 36.66
CA MET A 405 9.06 -0.06 35.25
C MET A 405 8.32 0.99 34.42
N ARG A 406 9.06 1.68 33.55
CA ARG A 406 8.55 2.72 32.64
C ARG A 406 9.11 2.51 31.22
N PRO A 407 8.35 2.86 30.17
CA PRO A 407 8.83 2.82 28.81
C PRO A 407 9.84 3.94 28.58
N ARG A 408 10.92 3.62 27.88
CA ARG A 408 11.80 4.64 27.30
C ARG A 408 11.18 5.10 25.99
N VAL A 409 10.79 6.38 25.96
CA VAL A 409 10.11 7.00 24.80
C VAL A 409 10.98 8.09 24.21
N LEU A 410 11.21 8.02 22.91
CA LEU A 410 11.99 9.01 22.16
C LEU A 410 11.07 9.81 21.26
N ARG A 411 10.94 11.12 21.52
CA ARG A 411 10.10 11.99 20.70
C ARG A 411 10.75 12.20 19.34
N LEU A 412 10.04 11.79 18.28
CA LEU A 412 10.50 11.93 16.90
C LEU A 412 9.91 13.19 16.25
N ALA A 413 8.62 13.46 16.48
CA ALA A 413 7.96 14.68 16.04
C ALA A 413 6.87 15.11 17.03
N TRP A 414 6.61 16.42 17.15
CA TRP A 414 5.55 16.92 18.01
C TRP A 414 5.04 18.29 17.58
N ALA A 415 3.76 18.55 17.85
CA ALA A 415 3.12 19.83 17.65
C ALA A 415 3.29 20.72 18.90
N GLU A 416 3.47 22.01 18.69
CA GLU A 416 3.47 23.06 19.71
C GLU A 416 2.59 24.23 19.23
N PRO A 417 1.89 24.92 20.15
CA PRO A 417 1.20 26.16 19.83
C PRO A 417 2.20 27.23 19.36
N GLY A 418 1.89 27.88 18.25
CA GLY A 418 2.61 29.04 17.73
C GLY A 418 2.08 30.36 18.27
N PRO A 419 2.83 31.46 18.06
CA PRO A 419 2.45 32.79 18.51
C PRO A 419 1.15 33.31 17.88
N ASP A 420 0.78 32.83 16.68
CA ASP A 420 -0.37 33.32 15.90
C ASP A 420 -1.60 32.38 15.99
N ALA A 421 -1.77 31.67 17.12
CA ALA A 421 -2.78 30.60 17.28
C ALA A 421 -2.69 29.49 16.21
N SER A 422 -1.53 29.37 15.57
CA SER A 422 -1.20 28.31 14.62
C SER A 422 -0.56 27.13 15.34
N LEU A 423 -0.47 25.97 14.67
CA LEU A 423 0.30 24.83 15.14
C LEU A 423 1.62 24.77 14.37
N HIS A 424 2.72 24.59 15.10
CA HIS A 424 4.03 24.30 14.51
C HIS A 424 4.48 22.91 14.92
N TRP A 425 5.14 22.20 14.01
CA TRP A 425 5.73 20.91 14.32
C TRP A 425 7.23 21.04 14.42
N ARG A 426 7.79 20.35 15.41
CA ARG A 426 9.22 20.10 15.52
C ARG A 426 9.49 18.64 15.25
N THR A 427 10.62 18.36 14.64
CA THR A 427 11.12 17.01 14.36
C THR A 427 12.50 16.87 14.98
N ALA A 428 12.77 15.77 15.68
CA ALA A 428 14.11 15.48 16.23
C ALA A 428 15.05 14.82 15.19
N ALA A 429 14.48 14.31 14.10
CA ALA A 429 15.22 13.71 13.00
C ALA A 429 14.53 13.97 11.66
N ARG A 430 15.30 13.86 10.58
CA ARG A 430 14.85 13.99 9.19
C ARG A 430 15.10 12.70 8.41
N VAL A 431 14.33 12.49 7.36
CA VAL A 431 14.52 11.35 6.46
C VAL A 431 15.59 11.69 5.42
N GLN A 432 16.58 10.82 5.24
CA GLN A 432 17.53 10.89 4.13
C GLN A 432 17.62 9.51 3.46
N GLY A 433 16.88 9.33 2.36
CA GLY A 433 16.73 8.01 1.74
C GLY A 433 15.96 7.05 2.65
N ASP A 434 16.62 5.98 3.10
CA ASP A 434 16.05 4.96 3.99
C ASP A 434 16.55 5.06 5.44
N THR A 435 17.16 6.19 5.82
CA THR A 435 17.71 6.40 7.16
C THR A 435 17.11 7.63 7.85
N LEU A 436 17.20 7.63 9.19
CA LEU A 436 16.87 8.76 10.04
C LEU A 436 18.17 9.50 10.44
N VAL A 437 18.23 10.78 10.13
CA VAL A 437 19.34 11.67 10.50
C VAL A 437 18.86 12.56 11.64
N TRP A 438 19.45 12.40 12.82
CA TRP A 438 19.07 13.13 14.03
C TRP A 438 19.79 14.48 14.12
N ASP A 439 19.13 15.46 14.72
CA ASP A 439 19.75 16.73 15.10
C ASP A 439 20.62 16.49 16.35
N GLY A 440 21.80 15.89 16.15
CA GLY A 440 22.74 15.50 17.22
C GLY A 440 23.16 14.02 17.15
N PRO A 441 23.51 13.38 18.29
CA PRO A 441 23.88 11.96 18.29
C PRO A 441 22.68 11.10 17.88
N THR A 442 22.93 10.03 17.12
CA THR A 442 21.90 9.08 16.70
C THR A 442 21.18 8.50 17.91
N ARG A 443 19.85 8.57 17.91
CA ARG A 443 18.97 7.99 18.93
C ARG A 443 17.99 6.98 18.35
N THR A 444 18.26 6.44 17.16
CA THR A 444 17.40 5.42 16.55
C THR A 444 17.46 4.15 17.40
N PRO A 445 16.33 3.64 17.94
CA PRO A 445 16.30 2.38 18.67
C PRO A 445 16.86 1.23 17.84
N GLU A 446 17.54 0.27 18.46
CA GLU A 446 18.23 -0.83 17.76
C GLU A 446 17.25 -1.63 16.86
N ALA A 447 16.06 -1.94 17.38
CA ALA A 447 15.02 -2.65 16.63
C ALA A 447 14.61 -1.90 15.34
N LEU A 448 14.50 -0.58 15.41
CA LEU A 448 14.21 0.26 14.25
C LEU A 448 15.42 0.35 13.31
N GLN A 449 16.63 0.50 13.85
CA GLN A 449 17.86 0.56 13.05
C GLN A 449 18.04 -0.71 12.20
N ARG A 450 17.78 -1.89 12.78
CA ARG A 450 17.80 -3.17 12.06
C ARG A 450 16.79 -3.20 10.91
N ARG A 451 15.57 -2.70 11.13
CA ARG A 451 14.53 -2.63 10.09
C ARG A 451 14.88 -1.69 8.95
N LEU A 452 15.42 -0.51 9.26
CA LEU A 452 15.90 0.45 8.26
C LEU A 452 17.07 -0.14 7.44
N GLY A 453 17.99 -0.86 8.09
CA GLY A 453 19.06 -1.59 7.41
C GLY A 453 18.54 -2.67 6.45
N LEU A 454 17.54 -3.46 6.87
CA LEU A 454 16.89 -4.46 6.01
C LEU A 454 16.13 -3.82 4.85
N LEU A 455 15.47 -2.69 5.07
CA LEU A 455 14.79 -1.93 4.01
C LEU A 455 15.79 -1.47 2.95
N HIS A 456 16.94 -0.94 3.37
CA HIS A 456 18.02 -0.53 2.48
C HIS A 456 18.55 -1.69 1.63
N LEU A 457 18.76 -2.87 2.26
CA LEU A 457 19.17 -4.08 1.54
C LEU A 457 18.10 -4.56 0.56
N GLN A 458 16.81 -4.49 0.91
CA GLN A 458 15.72 -4.86 0.00
C GLN A 458 15.62 -3.91 -1.21
N ALA A 459 15.94 -2.63 -1.03
CA ALA A 459 16.01 -1.67 -2.13
C ALA A 459 17.19 -1.93 -3.07
N GLN A 460 18.26 -2.56 -2.58
CA GLN A 460 19.47 -2.91 -3.33
C GLN A 460 19.47 -4.35 -3.86
N ALA A 461 18.63 -5.22 -3.32
CA ALA A 461 18.50 -6.59 -3.77
C ALA A 461 17.88 -6.61 -5.18
N PRO A 462 18.43 -7.39 -6.15
CA PRO A 462 17.77 -7.62 -7.42
C PRO A 462 16.40 -8.23 -7.12
N THR A 463 15.35 -7.51 -7.48
CA THR A 463 13.97 -7.80 -7.12
C THR A 463 13.54 -9.14 -7.72
N THR A 464 13.50 -10.19 -6.90
CA THR A 464 12.92 -11.50 -7.22
C THR A 464 11.40 -11.52 -7.04
N THR A 465 10.71 -10.43 -7.36
CA THR A 465 9.26 -10.47 -7.64
C THR A 465 9.14 -10.92 -9.09
N THR A 466 8.40 -12.00 -9.37
CA THR A 466 8.25 -12.65 -10.69
C THR A 466 8.32 -11.64 -11.84
N GLY A 467 9.53 -11.47 -12.40
CA GLY A 467 9.86 -10.29 -13.22
C GLY A 467 8.98 -10.12 -14.45
N ARG A 468 8.26 -11.17 -14.84
CA ARG A 468 7.27 -11.15 -15.89
C ARG A 468 6.12 -10.14 -15.65
N ILE A 469 5.51 -10.10 -14.47
CA ILE A 469 4.35 -9.21 -14.21
C ILE A 469 4.79 -7.75 -14.13
N ALA A 470 5.94 -7.48 -13.51
CA ALA A 470 6.51 -6.14 -13.41
C ALA A 470 6.88 -5.56 -14.78
N ILE A 471 7.47 -6.40 -15.66
CA ILE A 471 7.79 -6.02 -17.04
C ILE A 471 6.49 -5.77 -17.83
N GLU A 472 5.51 -6.67 -17.76
CA GLU A 472 4.22 -6.52 -18.46
C GLU A 472 3.49 -5.24 -18.05
N THR A 473 3.46 -4.93 -16.75
CA THR A 473 2.85 -3.69 -16.23
C THR A 473 3.59 -2.44 -16.71
N THR A 474 4.92 -2.49 -16.74
CA THR A 474 5.75 -1.34 -17.17
C THR A 474 5.58 -1.10 -18.67
N VAL A 475 5.59 -2.16 -19.48
CA VAL A 475 5.32 -2.10 -20.93
C VAL A 475 3.94 -1.51 -21.18
N ALA A 476 2.89 -1.98 -20.49
CA ALA A 476 1.53 -1.47 -20.67
C ALA A 476 1.41 0.04 -20.36
N ARG A 477 2.07 0.51 -19.30
CA ARG A 477 2.10 1.95 -18.96
C ARG A 477 2.90 2.76 -19.97
N ALA A 478 4.05 2.26 -20.40
CA ALA A 478 4.88 2.92 -21.41
C ALA A 478 4.15 3.01 -22.76
N ASP A 479 3.43 1.96 -23.17
CA ASP A 479 2.61 1.96 -24.39
C ASP A 479 1.45 2.97 -24.30
N THR A 480 0.88 3.16 -23.11
CA THR A 480 -0.16 4.18 -22.88
C THR A 480 0.40 5.59 -23.01
N ALA A 481 1.57 5.86 -22.41
CA ALA A 481 2.26 7.14 -22.58
C ALA A 481 2.70 7.39 -24.04
N THR A 482 3.18 6.35 -24.72
CA THR A 482 3.52 6.36 -26.15
C THR A 482 2.31 6.76 -27.00
N ARG A 483 1.15 6.14 -26.80
CA ARG A 483 -0.09 6.52 -27.51
C ARG A 483 -0.56 7.94 -27.23
N ALA A 484 -0.23 8.48 -26.06
CA ALA A 484 -0.52 9.86 -25.69
C ALA A 484 0.50 10.88 -26.23
N GLY A 485 1.48 10.45 -27.06
CA GLY A 485 2.54 11.31 -27.59
C GLY A 485 3.68 11.61 -26.60
N ALA A 486 3.65 11.02 -25.40
CA ALA A 486 4.65 11.24 -24.35
C ALA A 486 5.84 10.26 -24.45
N GLY A 487 6.51 10.23 -25.61
CA GLY A 487 7.60 9.28 -25.91
C GLY A 487 8.79 9.34 -24.93
N ALA A 488 9.22 10.54 -24.53
CA ALA A 488 10.30 10.72 -23.55
C ALA A 488 9.95 10.14 -22.16
N GLN A 489 8.70 10.32 -21.73
CA GLN A 489 8.22 9.75 -20.47
C GLN A 489 8.17 8.22 -20.54
N ALA A 490 7.71 7.67 -21.67
CA ALA A 490 7.70 6.22 -21.90
C ALA A 490 9.13 5.64 -21.85
N LEU A 491 10.10 6.29 -22.48
CA LEU A 491 11.51 5.86 -22.46
C LEU A 491 12.11 5.88 -21.06
N ALA A 492 11.89 6.94 -20.28
CA ALA A 492 12.39 7.02 -18.91
C ALA A 492 11.86 5.88 -18.01
N MET A 493 10.59 5.48 -18.21
CA MET A 493 10.00 4.34 -17.50
C MET A 493 10.63 3.02 -17.89
N LEU A 494 10.84 2.81 -19.20
CA LEU A 494 11.41 1.59 -19.76
C LEU A 494 12.88 1.43 -19.39
N GLU A 495 13.67 2.50 -19.44
CA GLU A 495 15.08 2.51 -18.99
C GLU A 495 15.22 2.09 -17.53
N ARG A 496 14.37 2.63 -16.65
CA ARG A 496 14.39 2.26 -15.24
C ARG A 496 14.13 0.76 -15.04
N ALA A 497 13.22 0.18 -15.82
CA ALA A 497 12.98 -1.26 -15.78
C ALA A 497 14.13 -2.07 -16.40
N TRP A 498 14.75 -1.57 -17.47
CA TRP A 498 15.87 -2.22 -18.14
C TRP A 498 17.12 -2.33 -17.28
N ARG A 499 17.42 -1.29 -16.47
CA ARG A 499 18.50 -1.34 -15.46
C ARG A 499 18.30 -2.45 -14.43
N ASN A 500 17.05 -2.80 -14.15
CA ASN A 500 16.73 -3.90 -13.22
C ASN A 500 16.78 -5.26 -13.92
N ARG A 501 16.23 -5.36 -15.14
CA ARG A 501 16.19 -6.60 -15.92
C ARG A 501 16.16 -6.32 -17.41
N ARG A 502 17.16 -6.82 -18.13
CA ARG A 502 17.20 -6.83 -19.60
C ARG A 502 16.17 -7.84 -20.13
N ASP A 503 15.11 -7.37 -20.78
CA ASP A 503 14.03 -8.19 -21.37
C ASP A 503 13.62 -7.63 -22.73
N GLU A 504 13.47 -8.50 -23.72
CA GLU A 504 13.19 -8.15 -25.11
C GLU A 504 11.88 -7.36 -25.28
N ARG A 505 10.90 -7.56 -24.40
CA ARG A 505 9.64 -6.79 -24.41
C ARG A 505 9.84 -5.32 -24.11
N LEU A 506 10.81 -4.97 -23.27
CA LEU A 506 11.19 -3.59 -22.99
C LEU A 506 11.84 -2.94 -24.22
N VAL A 507 12.67 -3.69 -24.95
CA VAL A 507 13.27 -3.26 -26.22
C VAL A 507 12.20 -2.97 -27.26
N ALA A 508 11.22 -3.86 -27.40
CA ALA A 508 10.11 -3.68 -28.34
C ALA A 508 9.25 -2.45 -28.00
N ALA A 509 8.99 -2.20 -26.72
CA ALA A 509 8.27 -1.01 -26.26
C ALA A 509 9.10 0.27 -26.48
N ALA A 510 10.40 0.23 -26.21
CA ALA A 510 11.31 1.37 -26.43
C ALA A 510 11.38 1.74 -27.91
N ARG A 511 11.43 0.77 -28.82
CA ARG A 511 11.35 1.02 -30.27
C ARG A 511 10.10 1.80 -30.67
N ARG A 512 8.93 1.45 -30.10
CA ARG A 512 7.68 2.18 -30.35
C ARG A 512 7.73 3.60 -29.81
N ALA A 513 8.30 3.80 -28.63
CA ALA A 513 8.45 5.13 -28.03
C ALA A 513 9.42 6.03 -28.82
N ILE A 514 10.54 5.48 -29.28
CA ILE A 514 11.54 6.19 -30.10
C ILE A 514 10.93 6.58 -31.45
N ALA A 515 10.11 5.73 -32.06
CA ALA A 515 9.50 5.99 -33.37
C ALA A 515 8.56 7.20 -33.41
N ILE A 516 8.13 7.73 -32.25
CA ILE A 516 7.35 8.97 -32.16
C ILE A 516 8.18 10.19 -32.60
N ASP A 517 9.47 10.22 -32.27
CA ASP A 517 10.38 11.32 -32.57
C ASP A 517 11.44 10.86 -33.59
N ARG A 518 11.24 11.26 -34.85
CA ARG A 518 12.10 10.87 -35.96
C ARG A 518 13.56 11.34 -35.79
N ASP A 519 13.77 12.53 -35.25
CA ASP A 519 15.13 13.09 -35.11
C ASP A 519 15.88 12.42 -33.96
N LEU A 520 15.17 12.09 -32.87
CA LEU A 520 15.71 11.24 -31.81
C LEU A 520 16.06 9.84 -32.34
N ALA A 521 15.16 9.22 -33.12
CA ALA A 521 15.38 7.90 -33.69
C ALA A 521 16.63 7.83 -34.58
N LEU A 522 16.82 8.82 -35.45
CA LEU A 522 18.00 8.89 -36.32
C LEU A 522 19.30 9.03 -35.52
N ARG A 523 19.35 9.95 -34.55
CA ARG A 523 20.54 10.15 -33.71
C ARG A 523 20.92 8.91 -32.91
N LEU A 524 19.95 8.26 -32.27
CA LEU A 524 20.19 7.03 -31.51
C LEU A 524 20.66 5.88 -32.42
N ALA A 525 20.11 5.79 -33.64
CA ALA A 525 20.52 4.77 -34.60
C ALA A 525 21.95 4.99 -35.12
N ASP A 526 22.37 6.24 -35.34
CA ASP A 526 23.76 6.56 -35.70
C ASP A 526 24.73 6.20 -34.56
N GLN A 527 24.40 6.57 -33.32
CA GLN A 527 25.18 6.20 -32.13
C GLN A 527 25.33 4.69 -31.99
N ALA A 528 24.23 3.94 -32.19
CA ALA A 528 24.25 2.48 -32.11
C ALA A 528 25.09 1.84 -33.23
N ARG A 529 25.06 2.37 -34.46
CA ARG A 529 25.90 1.91 -35.57
C ARG A 529 27.39 2.13 -35.31
N GLN A 530 27.76 3.30 -34.79
CA GLN A 530 29.14 3.60 -34.43
C GLN A 530 29.65 2.63 -33.36
N ALA A 531 28.83 2.37 -32.34
CA ALA A 531 29.19 1.45 -31.28
C ALA A 531 29.24 -0.02 -31.76
N GLU A 532 28.38 -0.43 -32.71
CA GLU A 532 28.50 -1.73 -33.37
C GLU A 532 29.84 -1.86 -34.13
N ALA A 533 30.27 -0.81 -34.84
CA ALA A 533 31.52 -0.82 -35.57
C ALA A 533 32.73 -1.00 -34.65
N GLU A 534 32.77 -0.28 -33.52
CA GLU A 534 33.79 -0.45 -32.47
C GLU A 534 33.81 -1.89 -31.93
N LEU A 535 32.63 -2.44 -31.65
CA LEU A 535 32.49 -3.82 -31.17
C LEU A 535 33.00 -4.83 -32.20
N ARG A 536 32.65 -4.66 -33.49
CA ARG A 536 33.11 -5.55 -34.56
C ARG A 536 34.62 -5.49 -34.74
N GLN A 537 35.23 -4.31 -34.67
CA GLN A 537 36.68 -4.17 -34.74
C GLN A 537 37.36 -4.97 -33.61
N ALA A 538 36.85 -4.88 -32.37
CA ALA A 538 37.37 -5.65 -31.24
C ALA A 538 37.15 -7.16 -31.39
N LEU A 539 36.02 -7.58 -31.97
CA LEU A 539 35.74 -9.00 -32.28
C LEU A 539 36.67 -9.55 -33.36
N ASP A 540 36.89 -8.81 -34.43
CA ASP A 540 37.78 -9.20 -35.53
C ASP A 540 39.23 -9.31 -35.03
N ALA A 541 39.64 -8.41 -34.14
CA ALA A 541 40.93 -8.45 -33.43
C ALA A 541 40.98 -9.49 -32.29
N ARG A 542 39.86 -10.14 -31.95
CA ARG A 542 39.71 -11.09 -30.83
C ARG A 542 40.15 -10.51 -29.48
N HIS A 543 39.95 -9.21 -29.31
CA HIS A 543 40.16 -8.52 -28.05
C HIS A 543 38.91 -8.65 -27.17
N TRP A 544 38.72 -9.84 -26.60
CA TRP A 544 37.49 -10.16 -25.86
C TRP A 544 37.14 -9.19 -24.73
N PRO A 545 38.08 -8.67 -23.92
CA PRO A 545 37.76 -7.68 -22.89
C PRO A 545 37.26 -6.35 -23.47
N GLU A 546 37.83 -5.90 -24.60
CA GLU A 546 37.40 -4.68 -25.29
C GLU A 546 36.03 -4.88 -25.94
N ALA A 547 35.82 -6.03 -26.59
CA ALA A 547 34.54 -6.40 -27.17
C ALA A 547 33.44 -6.50 -26.08
N ARG A 548 33.73 -7.13 -24.94
CA ARG A 548 32.82 -7.20 -23.79
C ARG A 548 32.47 -5.82 -23.26
N ALA A 549 33.47 -4.94 -23.08
CA ALA A 549 33.26 -3.58 -22.60
C ALA A 549 32.43 -2.74 -23.60
N ALA A 550 32.68 -2.87 -24.89
CA ALA A 550 31.91 -2.22 -25.94
C ALA A 550 30.45 -2.69 -25.94
N TYR A 551 30.22 -4.01 -25.87
CA TYR A 551 28.88 -4.58 -25.80
C TYR A 551 28.10 -4.10 -24.56
N GLU A 552 28.71 -4.15 -23.37
CA GLU A 552 28.06 -3.74 -22.13
C GLU A 552 27.70 -2.25 -22.10
N ARG A 553 28.50 -1.40 -22.76
CA ARG A 553 28.21 0.02 -22.90
C ARG A 553 26.90 0.25 -23.65
N ILE A 554 26.69 -0.47 -24.75
CA ILE A 554 25.46 -0.39 -25.55
C ILE A 554 24.30 -1.06 -24.81
N ALA A 555 24.52 -2.25 -24.26
CA ALA A 555 23.49 -2.99 -23.52
C ALA A 555 23.06 -2.30 -22.21
N GLY A 556 23.87 -1.36 -21.69
CA GLY A 556 23.52 -0.51 -20.56
C GLY A 556 22.54 0.63 -20.91
N ASP A 557 22.47 1.01 -22.17
CA ASP A 557 21.67 2.15 -22.67
C ASP A 557 20.52 1.66 -23.56
N LEU A 558 19.34 1.46 -22.95
CA LEU A 558 18.17 0.92 -23.64
C LEU A 558 17.78 1.70 -24.91
N PRO A 559 17.69 3.05 -24.93
CA PRO A 559 17.39 3.81 -26.13
C PRO A 559 18.30 3.46 -27.31
N THR A 560 19.62 3.50 -27.10
CA THR A 560 20.61 3.18 -28.14
C THR A 560 20.53 1.72 -28.56
N PHE A 561 20.41 0.79 -27.60
CA PHE A 561 20.26 -0.64 -27.85
C PHE A 561 18.99 -0.97 -28.66
N ALA A 562 17.90 -0.24 -28.42
CA ALA A 562 16.62 -0.45 -29.08
C ALA A 562 16.56 0.19 -30.48
N ALA A 563 17.23 1.32 -30.69
CA ALA A 563 17.18 2.11 -31.91
C ALA A 563 17.75 1.41 -33.15
N TYR A 564 18.62 0.42 -32.97
CA TYR A 564 19.25 -0.32 -34.05
C TYR A 564 19.42 -1.80 -33.70
N ALA A 565 19.27 -2.66 -34.70
CA ALA A 565 19.49 -4.09 -34.58
C ALA A 565 20.58 -4.51 -35.59
N PRO A 566 21.74 -4.99 -35.13
CA PRO A 566 22.81 -5.42 -36.03
C PRO A 566 22.41 -6.71 -36.78
N PRO A 567 23.07 -7.04 -37.90
CA PRO A 567 22.89 -8.33 -38.56
C PRO A 567 23.14 -9.49 -37.60
N GLY A 568 22.17 -10.39 -37.46
CA GLY A 568 22.19 -11.50 -36.48
C GLY A 568 21.77 -11.11 -35.06
N GLY A 569 21.61 -9.81 -34.76
CA GLY A 569 21.14 -9.29 -33.49
C GLY A 569 22.21 -9.21 -32.40
N TRP A 570 21.95 -8.39 -31.38
CA TRP A 570 22.87 -8.17 -30.25
C TRP A 570 23.20 -9.46 -29.49
N ALA A 571 22.23 -10.36 -29.34
CA ALA A 571 22.42 -11.64 -28.65
C ALA A 571 23.42 -12.57 -29.36
N ALA A 572 23.51 -12.52 -30.70
CA ALA A 572 24.48 -13.32 -31.44
C ALA A 572 25.91 -12.80 -31.21
N LEU A 573 26.09 -11.47 -31.16
CA LEU A 573 27.38 -10.87 -30.85
C LEU A 573 27.81 -11.19 -29.41
N ASP A 574 26.90 -11.12 -28.45
CA ASP A 574 27.15 -11.51 -27.05
C ASP A 574 27.63 -12.97 -26.93
N ALA A 575 26.94 -13.88 -27.63
CA ALA A 575 27.31 -15.30 -27.67
C ALA A 575 28.71 -15.50 -28.26
N LEU A 576 29.06 -14.79 -29.33
CA LEU A 576 30.41 -14.85 -29.92
C LEU A 576 31.49 -14.39 -28.93
N ILE A 577 31.27 -13.28 -28.20
CA ILE A 577 32.19 -12.82 -27.16
C ILE A 577 32.34 -13.88 -26.08
N ALA A 578 31.23 -14.43 -25.59
CA ALA A 578 31.23 -15.43 -24.53
C ALA A 578 31.96 -16.72 -24.94
N THR A 579 31.80 -17.16 -26.18
CA THR A 579 32.56 -18.30 -26.74
C THR A 579 34.06 -18.00 -26.76
N GLY A 580 34.48 -16.84 -27.24
CA GLY A 580 35.89 -16.43 -27.25
C GLY A 580 36.51 -16.36 -25.85
N GLU A 581 35.81 -15.74 -24.89
CA GLU A 581 36.23 -15.65 -23.48
C GLU A 581 36.35 -17.04 -22.82
N ALA A 582 35.50 -18.00 -23.21
CA ALA A 582 35.56 -19.37 -22.71
C ALA A 582 36.77 -20.11 -23.29
N SER A 583 37.03 -19.97 -24.60
CA SER A 583 38.21 -20.53 -25.26
C SER A 583 39.50 -20.03 -24.63
N ASP A 584 39.62 -18.72 -24.38
CA ASP A 584 40.80 -18.13 -23.72
C ASP A 584 40.98 -18.64 -22.28
N ARG A 585 39.90 -18.72 -21.48
CA ARG A 585 39.98 -19.27 -20.12
C ARG A 585 40.44 -20.71 -20.09
N GLN A 586 39.91 -21.54 -21.00
CA GLN A 586 40.31 -22.94 -21.12
C GLN A 586 41.79 -23.05 -21.52
N ALA A 587 42.25 -22.24 -22.46
CA ALA A 587 43.65 -22.21 -22.86
C ALA A 587 44.56 -21.78 -21.70
N ILE A 588 44.19 -20.76 -20.93
CA ILE A 588 44.97 -20.29 -19.77
C ILE A 588 45.12 -21.38 -18.71
N GLU A 589 44.08 -22.17 -18.45
CA GLU A 589 44.14 -23.33 -17.55
C GLU A 589 45.14 -24.38 -18.04
N LEU A 590 45.05 -24.78 -19.32
CA LEU A 590 45.95 -25.77 -19.90
C LEU A 590 47.40 -25.27 -19.97
N ILE A 591 47.63 -23.99 -20.26
CA ILE A 591 48.96 -23.34 -20.18
C ILE A 591 49.52 -23.45 -18.77
N ARG A 592 48.70 -23.21 -17.74
CA ARG A 592 49.14 -23.33 -16.35
C ARG A 592 49.55 -24.77 -16.02
N GLN A 593 48.75 -25.75 -16.44
CA GLN A 593 49.05 -27.17 -16.25
C GLN A 593 50.33 -27.58 -16.98
N ALA A 594 50.51 -27.13 -18.22
CA ALA A 594 51.72 -27.38 -19.00
C ALA A 594 52.97 -26.78 -18.35
N ARG A 595 52.88 -25.55 -17.84
CA ARG A 595 53.98 -24.91 -17.08
C ARG A 595 54.30 -25.65 -15.79
N ALA A 596 53.30 -26.16 -15.08
CA ALA A 596 53.50 -26.97 -13.89
C ALA A 596 54.18 -28.31 -14.22
N ALA A 597 53.82 -28.93 -15.35
CA ALA A 597 54.50 -30.13 -15.84
C ALA A 597 55.96 -29.84 -16.21
N LEU A 598 56.26 -28.72 -16.88
CA LEU A 598 57.63 -28.28 -17.16
C LEU A 598 58.45 -28.05 -15.89
N ALA A 599 57.87 -27.41 -14.87
CA ALA A 599 58.54 -27.19 -13.58
C ALA A 599 58.83 -28.50 -12.82
N GLN A 600 58.16 -29.59 -13.17
CA GLN A 600 58.36 -30.94 -12.61
C GLN A 600 59.22 -31.83 -13.54
N ASP A 601 59.89 -31.22 -14.52
CA ASP A 601 60.74 -31.92 -15.51
C ASP A 601 59.98 -32.95 -16.36
N ARG A 602 58.71 -32.66 -16.69
CA ARG A 602 57.84 -33.49 -17.55
C ARG A 602 57.48 -32.76 -18.85
N PRO A 603 58.43 -32.57 -19.79
CA PRO A 603 58.21 -31.75 -20.98
C PRO A 603 57.31 -32.40 -22.04
N ARG A 604 57.22 -33.74 -22.12
CA ARG A 604 56.29 -34.43 -23.03
C ARG A 604 54.83 -34.22 -22.60
N ASP A 605 54.55 -34.39 -21.30
CA ASP A 605 53.22 -34.10 -20.73
C ASP A 605 52.80 -32.66 -21.02
N ALA A 606 53.71 -31.69 -20.91
CA ALA A 606 53.43 -30.29 -21.21
C ALA A 606 53.09 -30.05 -22.69
N ALA A 607 53.77 -30.73 -23.63
CA ALA A 607 53.47 -30.64 -25.05
C ALA A 607 52.11 -31.28 -25.39
N ASP A 608 51.78 -32.42 -24.78
CA ASP A 608 50.52 -33.14 -24.98
C ASP A 608 49.32 -32.37 -24.41
N ILE A 609 49.48 -31.72 -23.26
CA ILE A 609 48.45 -30.84 -22.66
C ILE A 609 48.08 -29.68 -23.60
N LEU A 610 49.07 -29.15 -24.34
CA LEU A 610 48.87 -28.02 -25.26
C LEU A 610 48.50 -28.42 -26.68
N ALA A 611 48.69 -29.68 -27.07
CA ALA A 611 48.45 -30.15 -28.43
C ALA A 611 47.02 -29.92 -28.95
N PRO A 612 45.94 -30.04 -28.14
CA PRO A 612 44.57 -29.82 -28.59
C PRO A 612 44.20 -28.34 -28.83
N LEU A 613 45.02 -27.39 -28.39
CA LEU A 613 44.72 -25.96 -28.53
C LEU A 613 45.02 -25.46 -29.95
N ASP A 614 44.03 -24.81 -30.56
CA ASP A 614 44.18 -24.11 -31.83
C ASP A 614 44.34 -22.61 -31.60
N GLN A 615 45.47 -22.06 -32.05
CA GLN A 615 45.76 -20.63 -31.98
C GLN A 615 44.74 -19.77 -32.75
N ALA A 616 44.08 -20.34 -33.78
CA ALA A 616 43.09 -19.64 -34.59
C ALA A 616 41.78 -19.35 -33.83
N HIS A 617 41.63 -19.80 -32.59
CA HIS A 617 40.47 -19.48 -31.75
C HIS A 617 40.82 -18.67 -30.49
N LEU A 618 42.09 -18.29 -30.31
CA LEU A 618 42.58 -17.61 -29.13
C LEU A 618 42.84 -16.13 -29.40
N SER A 619 42.79 -15.31 -28.34
CA SER A 619 43.32 -13.95 -28.40
C SER A 619 44.84 -13.97 -28.61
N ALA A 620 45.37 -12.95 -29.29
CA ALA A 620 46.79 -12.89 -29.59
C ALA A 620 47.71 -13.00 -28.35
N PRO A 621 47.42 -12.37 -27.19
CA PRO A 621 48.21 -12.55 -25.98
C PRO A 621 48.21 -14.01 -25.49
N VAL A 622 47.06 -14.67 -25.44
CA VAL A 622 46.93 -16.05 -24.95
C VAL A 622 47.60 -17.03 -25.91
N ALA A 623 47.41 -16.84 -27.22
CA ALA A 623 48.06 -17.62 -28.27
C ALA A 623 49.59 -17.55 -28.16
N LEU A 624 50.17 -16.35 -27.94
CA LEU A 624 51.62 -16.21 -27.78
C LEU A 624 52.16 -16.91 -26.54
N VAL A 625 51.45 -16.81 -25.41
CA VAL A 625 51.85 -17.50 -24.18
C VAL A 625 51.81 -19.02 -24.39
N MET A 626 50.73 -19.51 -25.01
CA MET A 626 50.57 -20.93 -25.35
C MET A 626 51.71 -21.43 -26.24
N LEU A 627 51.97 -20.74 -27.35
CA LEU A 627 52.99 -21.12 -28.32
C LEU A 627 54.40 -21.07 -27.72
N ARG A 628 54.71 -20.05 -26.91
CA ARG A 628 56.01 -19.95 -26.22
C ARG A 628 56.22 -21.07 -25.20
N THR A 629 55.20 -21.41 -24.42
CA THR A 629 55.27 -22.55 -23.49
C THR A 629 55.36 -23.88 -24.24
N ARG A 630 54.69 -24.03 -25.38
CA ARG A 630 54.83 -25.20 -26.26
C ARG A 630 56.23 -25.31 -26.85
N ARG A 631 56.81 -24.18 -27.29
CA ARG A 631 58.19 -24.10 -27.81
C ARG A 631 59.21 -24.49 -26.74
N GLU A 632 59.04 -23.99 -25.52
CA GLU A 632 59.88 -24.32 -24.37
C GLU A 632 59.88 -25.84 -24.10
N ALA A 633 58.70 -26.46 -24.06
CA ALA A 633 58.57 -27.91 -23.91
C ALA A 633 59.30 -28.70 -25.01
N LEU A 634 59.14 -28.30 -26.27
CA LEU A 634 59.82 -28.92 -27.40
C LEU A 634 61.33 -28.71 -27.36
N ALA A 635 61.81 -27.54 -26.93
CA ALA A 635 63.24 -27.25 -26.81
C ALA A 635 63.90 -28.12 -25.72
N THR A 636 63.23 -28.35 -24.59
CA THR A 636 63.68 -29.27 -23.54
C THR A 636 63.77 -30.71 -24.05
N LEU A 637 62.74 -31.18 -24.79
CA LEU A 637 62.76 -32.51 -25.42
C LEU A 637 63.87 -32.66 -26.46
N HIS A 638 64.15 -31.61 -27.24
CA HIS A 638 65.24 -31.62 -28.21
C HIS A 638 66.61 -31.72 -27.53
N THR A 639 66.82 -30.95 -26.45
CA THR A 639 68.06 -30.97 -25.67
C THR A 639 68.31 -32.33 -25.03
N ALA A 640 67.24 -33.03 -24.63
CA ALA A 640 67.29 -34.42 -24.14
C ALA A 640 67.51 -35.48 -25.25
N GLY A 641 67.55 -35.07 -26.53
CA GLY A 641 67.71 -35.96 -27.67
C GLY A 641 66.46 -36.74 -28.08
N GLU A 642 65.30 -36.41 -27.51
CA GLU A 642 64.04 -37.14 -27.76
C GLU A 642 63.34 -36.73 -29.07
N ILE A 643 63.62 -35.55 -29.60
CA ILE A 643 63.07 -35.04 -30.86
C ILE A 643 64.14 -34.31 -31.70
N GLY A 644 63.93 -34.27 -33.02
CA GLY A 644 64.79 -33.52 -33.95
C GLY A 644 64.52 -32.01 -33.96
N LEU A 645 65.52 -31.22 -34.34
CA LEU A 645 65.45 -29.74 -34.39
C LEU A 645 64.31 -29.22 -35.30
N SER A 646 63.95 -29.99 -36.33
CA SER A 646 62.86 -29.64 -37.26
C SER A 646 61.48 -29.56 -36.61
N ALA A 647 61.28 -30.13 -35.41
CA ALA A 647 60.03 -30.08 -34.67
C ALA A 647 59.71 -28.69 -34.09
N LEU A 648 60.71 -27.81 -33.96
CA LEU A 648 60.54 -26.44 -33.45
C LEU A 648 60.03 -25.46 -34.52
N ALA A 649 60.40 -25.69 -35.79
CA ALA A 649 60.13 -24.76 -36.89
C ALA A 649 58.64 -24.38 -37.07
N PRO A 650 57.65 -25.30 -36.96
CA PRO A 650 56.24 -24.94 -37.07
C PRO A 650 55.75 -24.01 -35.94
N VAL A 651 56.27 -24.20 -34.71
CA VAL A 651 55.89 -23.38 -33.56
C VAL A 651 56.57 -22.01 -33.64
N ASP A 652 57.81 -21.95 -34.09
CA ASP A 652 58.53 -20.69 -34.31
C ASP A 652 57.85 -19.83 -35.38
N ALA A 653 57.47 -20.43 -36.52
CA ALA A 653 56.71 -19.74 -37.57
C ALA A 653 55.34 -19.25 -37.08
N ALA A 654 54.67 -20.03 -36.22
CA ALA A 654 53.41 -19.64 -35.60
C ALA A 654 53.55 -18.45 -34.64
N ILE A 655 54.64 -18.40 -33.84
CA ILE A 655 54.94 -17.26 -32.97
C ILE A 655 55.15 -16.00 -33.81
N GLU A 656 55.98 -16.07 -34.85
CA GLU A 656 56.24 -14.94 -35.75
C GLU A 656 54.96 -14.41 -36.40
N ALA A 657 54.08 -15.31 -36.87
CA ALA A 657 52.81 -14.93 -37.48
C ALA A 657 51.90 -14.17 -36.51
N VAL A 658 51.79 -14.60 -35.25
CA VAL A 658 50.97 -13.91 -34.24
C VAL A 658 51.61 -12.58 -33.81
N GLU A 659 52.94 -12.48 -33.77
CA GLU A 659 53.63 -11.21 -33.47
C GLU A 659 53.49 -10.17 -34.59
N GLN A 660 53.50 -10.59 -35.86
CA GLN A 660 53.22 -9.73 -37.01
C GLN A 660 51.77 -9.22 -37.02
N GLN A 661 50.81 -10.06 -36.62
CA GLN A 661 49.40 -9.66 -36.47
C GLN A 661 49.19 -8.62 -35.37
N ARG A 662 50.02 -8.58 -34.31
CA ARG A 662 49.94 -7.56 -33.25
C ARG A 662 50.57 -6.21 -33.62
N THR A 663 51.42 -6.16 -34.64
CA THR A 663 52.20 -4.96 -35.02
C THR A 663 51.64 -4.25 -36.25
N THR A 664 50.63 -4.83 -36.90
CA THR A 664 49.89 -4.17 -37.98
C THR A 664 48.70 -3.42 -37.35
N PRO A 665 48.58 -2.09 -37.54
CA PRO A 665 47.61 -1.25 -36.84
C PRO A 665 46.15 -1.54 -37.19
#